data_AF-A0A068NJ03-F1
#
_entry.id   AF-A0A068NJ03-F1
#
_cell.length_a   1.000
_cell.length_b   1.000
_cell.length_c   1.000
_cell.angle_alpha   90.00
_cell.angle_beta   90.00
_cell.angle_gamma   90.00
#
_symmetry.space_group_name_H-M   'P 1'
#
loop_
_entity.id
_entity.type
_entity.pdbx_description
1 polymer ?
#
loop_
_entity_poly.entity_id
_entity_poly.type
_entity_poly.pdbx_seq_one_letter_code
_entity_poly.pdbx_strand_id
1 'polypeptide(L)'
;MTLAFALVASSLFGFQGTPPAATPQTPSGLIVEKKSVDLTFPAPAPTPPSAEILAWHGWGYLNGAAAEAPARYLAGYNLTSLEKFGEQTKAITPTTTLRVRFVVFERTETEFRDAAGVLRLDQRWTPEYYLRRTYESIARLALWVAAETGGKVKLVPEISVEHEIERSDDFGPAFARRYFGPRINGGGYEAEDKIFRGPYQSAIYILPGADSAPTEPTWVNGTPVQGISNTQLGRPWAPGDLDVRLHDLLQKQMLLRLAPRGYGVEVDEGPKPEDWAEVTATTELPTSTLLERLGTRKTASLWQGVPVAAPVSTWKYDLTDVELAPDPERGQVLHVTEKAFGRNSGVALPVRKDGQPLARVADTPTLSFSIRTKAEDTIGLAIHGNNGHTAYVTLGRDVNYRQAAPSASAMPVPLKTDGTWQKVGIDLKPLAAAAGFDSVTGISIEPAPISVMRDRRIQEPIVFDLDEIRFTSDPPTPPYADLQPSATSPDSEERALFAAKATASSPELVALIVDPSSLVRLNAADAYLRIKDDLAQPNLIKTAMGLDPVVGATALRALAHQGGQIAMTTVEQAMRLGLTSYTREAAARILGETKEARYVNDFQILLTDRSARTRVAAAEALANMPGKTAALLRMQFLEQEDPEIKLAVTTTADPNDEYQMRKLLWSAVNEPSDAVRAASDIKLISSTNPQFRTEGYKGVRDDSRTTRLIVLESLAAHPDEAHRAALRLAVTDRSAEVRAAALRGFAALEKGAEPDEIANVLDDRHPSVQLALIDLAKRHGMKLSDATKGLMASSPDERVKAAMKDLPATDLNR
;
A
#
# COMPACT_ATOMS: atom_id res chain seq x y z
N MET A 1 -33.15 -40.88 -35.13
CA MET A 1 -34.36 -41.51 -34.56
C MET A 1 -34.18 -41.56 -33.05
N THR A 2 -34.80 -40.64 -32.30
CA THR A 2 -36.11 -40.79 -31.63
C THR A 2 -35.91 -41.32 -30.19
N LEU A 3 -35.73 -40.45 -29.18
CA LEU A 3 -36.72 -39.74 -28.34
C LEU A 3 -37.39 -40.56 -27.20
N ALA A 4 -37.26 -40.03 -25.97
CA ALA A 4 -38.30 -39.88 -24.93
C ALA A 4 -38.64 -40.96 -23.87
N PHE A 5 -38.23 -40.68 -22.62
CA PHE A 5 -39.06 -40.50 -21.39
C PHE A 5 -39.98 -41.62 -20.80
N ALA A 6 -39.56 -42.14 -19.62
CA ALA A 6 -40.09 -41.82 -18.25
C ALA A 6 -41.10 -42.72 -17.47
N LEU A 7 -41.08 -42.49 -16.13
CA LEU A 7 -42.00 -42.89 -15.02
C LEU A 7 -42.02 -44.38 -14.56
N VAL A 8 -42.25 -44.75 -13.27
CA VAL A 8 -42.02 -44.10 -11.94
C VAL A 8 -42.18 -45.12 -10.78
N ALA A 9 -41.49 -44.89 -9.65
CA ALA A 9 -41.69 -45.33 -8.24
C ALA A 9 -42.20 -46.74 -7.82
N SER A 10 -41.55 -47.32 -6.79
CA SER A 10 -42.10 -47.72 -5.45
C SER A 10 -41.17 -48.79 -4.81
N SER A 11 -40.43 -48.64 -3.70
CA SER A 11 -40.61 -48.03 -2.36
C SER A 11 -40.93 -49.07 -1.25
N LEU A 12 -40.47 -48.77 -0.01
CA LEU A 12 -40.78 -49.40 1.30
C LEU A 12 -40.02 -50.70 1.66
N PHE A 13 -39.54 -50.97 2.89
CA PHE A 13 -39.27 -50.24 4.16
C PHE A 13 -38.18 -51.08 4.90
N GLY A 14 -37.34 -50.65 5.85
CA GLY A 14 -37.11 -49.36 6.52
C GLY A 14 -36.56 -49.62 7.95
N PHE A 15 -35.68 -48.75 8.49
CA PHE A 15 -35.60 -48.45 9.94
C PHE A 15 -34.80 -47.16 10.18
N GLN A 16 -35.12 -46.47 11.28
CA GLN A 16 -34.73 -45.08 11.52
C GLN A 16 -33.34 -44.94 12.17
N GLY A 17 -32.49 -44.12 11.58
CA GLY A 17 -31.43 -43.40 12.27
C GLY A 17 -31.62 -41.91 12.00
N THR A 18 -31.56 -41.07 13.04
CA THR A 18 -31.53 -39.62 12.87
C THR A 18 -30.33 -39.23 12.01
N PRO A 19 -30.49 -38.38 10.97
CA PRO A 19 -29.34 -37.82 10.27
C PRO A 19 -28.46 -37.07 11.29
N PRO A 20 -27.12 -37.09 11.15
CA PRO A 20 -26.30 -36.12 11.87
C PRO A 20 -26.79 -34.72 11.51
N ALA A 21 -26.86 -33.82 12.49
CA ALA A 21 -27.27 -32.45 12.27
C ALA A 21 -26.45 -31.85 11.13
N ALA A 22 -27.12 -31.20 10.18
CA ALA A 22 -26.44 -30.58 9.04
C ALA A 22 -25.37 -29.62 9.57
N THR A 23 -24.12 -29.86 9.18
CA THR A 23 -23.02 -28.91 9.41
C THR A 23 -23.47 -27.55 8.87
N PRO A 24 -23.40 -26.46 9.66
CA PRO A 24 -23.76 -25.14 9.17
C PRO A 24 -23.01 -24.86 7.86
N GLN A 25 -23.73 -24.45 6.82
CA GLN A 25 -23.08 -24.01 5.59
C GLN A 25 -22.35 -22.70 5.90
N THR A 26 -21.02 -22.78 5.93
CA THR A 26 -20.11 -21.64 6.04
C THR A 26 -20.56 -20.52 5.08
N PRO A 27 -20.55 -19.24 5.48
CA PRO A 27 -21.02 -18.17 4.58
C PRO A 27 -20.22 -18.19 3.28
N SER A 28 -20.93 -18.08 2.15
CA SER A 28 -20.38 -18.25 0.80
C SER A 28 -19.09 -17.46 0.59
N GLY A 29 -18.00 -18.17 0.30
CA GLY A 29 -16.66 -17.61 0.30
C GLY A 29 -16.46 -16.47 -0.70
N LEU A 30 -15.63 -15.51 -0.28
CA LEU A 30 -15.16 -14.40 -1.11
C LEU A 30 -14.38 -14.97 -2.30
N ILE A 31 -14.70 -14.56 -3.53
CA ILE A 31 -13.96 -15.00 -4.71
C ILE A 31 -12.82 -14.03 -4.99
N VAL A 32 -11.57 -14.48 -4.79
CA VAL A 32 -10.35 -13.77 -5.18
C VAL A 32 -9.66 -14.56 -6.27
N GLU A 33 -9.40 -13.94 -7.42
CA GLU A 33 -8.77 -14.59 -8.59
C GLU A 33 -9.41 -15.95 -8.99
N LYS A 34 -10.75 -16.03 -8.91
CA LYS A 34 -11.56 -17.24 -9.18
C LYS A 34 -11.42 -18.35 -8.12
N LYS A 35 -10.75 -18.11 -6.98
CA LYS A 35 -10.67 -19.02 -5.82
C LYS A 35 -11.61 -18.56 -4.70
N SER A 36 -12.30 -19.50 -4.04
CA SER A 36 -13.11 -19.23 -2.84
C SER A 36 -12.22 -19.09 -1.61
N VAL A 37 -12.45 -18.05 -0.82
CA VAL A 37 -11.83 -17.86 0.50
C VAL A 37 -12.87 -18.14 1.58
N ASP A 38 -12.65 -19.20 2.35
CA ASP A 38 -13.50 -19.57 3.47
C ASP A 38 -13.28 -18.62 4.65
N LEU A 39 -14.37 -18.10 5.21
CA LEU A 39 -14.36 -17.32 6.44
C LEU A 39 -13.99 -18.21 7.63
N THR A 40 -12.81 -17.98 8.22
CA THR A 40 -12.41 -18.61 9.47
C THR A 40 -12.53 -17.63 10.64
N PHE A 41 -12.90 -18.17 11.81
CA PHE A 41 -12.90 -17.46 13.09
C PHE A 41 -11.94 -18.20 14.02
N PRO A 42 -10.86 -17.57 14.51
CA PRO A 42 -9.81 -18.30 15.22
C PRO A 42 -10.24 -18.68 16.64
N ALA A 43 -9.99 -19.93 16.99
CA ALA A 43 -9.99 -20.40 18.37
C ALA A 43 -8.62 -20.06 19.04
N PRO A 44 -8.60 -19.72 20.34
CA PRO A 44 -7.36 -19.48 21.05
C PRO A 44 -6.72 -20.79 21.53
N ALA A 45 -5.44 -21.00 21.22
CA ALA A 45 -4.52 -21.80 22.02
C ALA A 45 -3.06 -21.50 21.65
N PRO A 46 -2.28 -20.95 22.59
CA PRO A 46 -0.88 -21.29 22.76
C PRO A 46 -0.67 -22.02 24.09
N THR A 47 0.50 -22.64 24.23
CA THR A 47 0.70 -23.71 25.20
C THR A 47 1.73 -23.23 26.28
N PRO A 48 1.58 -23.54 27.59
CA PRO A 48 2.36 -22.96 28.73
C PRO A 48 3.61 -23.78 29.20
N PRO A 49 4.51 -23.21 30.03
CA PRO A 49 5.89 -23.70 30.21
C PRO A 49 6.03 -25.06 30.90
N SER A 50 7.19 -25.67 30.67
CA SER A 50 7.61 -26.88 31.40
C SER A 50 8.03 -26.55 32.84
N ALA A 51 8.03 -27.56 33.72
CA ALA A 51 8.40 -27.40 35.12
C ALA A 51 9.88 -27.03 35.29
N GLU A 52 10.73 -27.51 34.39
CA GLU A 52 12.17 -27.23 34.35
C GLU A 52 12.44 -25.74 34.04
N ILE A 53 11.71 -25.15 33.09
CA ILE A 53 11.81 -23.72 32.76
C ILE A 53 11.31 -22.86 33.94
N LEU A 54 10.23 -23.26 34.62
CA LEU A 54 9.73 -22.57 35.81
C LEU A 54 10.66 -22.69 37.03
N ALA A 55 11.49 -23.74 37.09
CA ALA A 55 12.46 -23.99 38.15
C ALA A 55 13.88 -23.47 37.82
N TRP A 56 14.13 -23.00 36.59
CA TRP A 56 15.47 -22.58 36.16
C TRP A 56 15.97 -21.36 36.94
N HIS A 57 17.20 -21.45 37.46
CA HIS A 57 17.78 -20.41 38.31
C HIS A 57 18.32 -19.19 37.55
N GLY A 58 18.37 -19.23 36.22
CA GLY A 58 18.81 -18.09 35.39
C GLY A 58 17.87 -16.88 35.40
N TRP A 59 16.64 -17.02 35.91
CA TRP A 59 15.70 -15.93 36.18
C TRP A 59 16.05 -15.16 37.47
N GLY A 60 17.25 -14.55 37.55
CA GLY A 60 17.74 -13.87 38.76
C GLY A 60 16.78 -12.83 39.38
N TYR A 61 15.81 -12.31 38.63
CA TYR A 61 14.70 -11.47 39.12
C TYR A 61 13.67 -12.18 40.03
N LEU A 62 13.55 -13.51 39.97
CA LEU A 62 12.58 -14.25 40.79
C LEU A 62 13.09 -14.53 42.21
N ASN A 63 14.42 -14.61 42.41
CA ASN A 63 15.12 -14.76 43.69
C ASN A 63 14.38 -15.65 44.73
N GLY A 64 14.16 -16.92 44.39
CA GLY A 64 13.54 -17.92 45.27
C GLY A 64 12.01 -17.87 45.37
N ALA A 65 11.34 -16.93 44.70
CA ALA A 65 9.88 -16.94 44.59
C ALA A 65 9.38 -18.00 43.60
N ALA A 66 8.16 -18.49 43.82
CA ALA A 66 7.50 -19.40 42.88
C ALA A 66 7.16 -18.69 41.56
N ALA A 67 7.40 -19.37 40.45
CA ALA A 67 7.15 -18.87 39.10
C ALA A 67 5.80 -19.35 38.55
N GLU A 68 5.17 -18.55 37.69
CA GLU A 68 4.05 -18.98 36.84
C GLU A 68 4.07 -18.29 35.46
N ALA A 69 3.17 -18.71 34.57
CA ALA A 69 3.07 -18.16 33.21
C ALA A 69 2.15 -16.92 33.20
N PRO A 70 2.55 -15.81 32.55
CA PRO A 70 1.70 -14.62 32.45
C PRO A 70 0.50 -14.85 31.52
N ALA A 71 -0.68 -14.41 31.95
CA ALA A 71 -1.88 -14.40 31.12
C ALA A 71 -1.84 -13.24 30.11
N ARG A 72 -1.71 -13.54 28.80
CA ARG A 72 -1.82 -12.53 27.74
C ARG A 72 -3.28 -12.30 27.36
N TYR A 73 -3.76 -11.08 27.59
CA TYR A 73 -5.03 -10.59 27.07
C TYR A 73 -4.91 -10.34 25.56
N LEU A 74 -5.76 -11.00 24.77
CA LEU A 74 -6.07 -10.58 23.40
C LEU A 74 -7.37 -9.78 23.45
N ALA A 75 -7.38 -8.58 22.88
CA ALA A 75 -8.59 -7.77 22.71
C ALA A 75 -9.47 -8.39 21.61
N GLY A 76 -10.12 -9.50 21.92
CA GLY A 76 -10.92 -10.27 20.98
C GLY A 76 -12.24 -9.59 20.65
N TYR A 77 -12.33 -9.01 19.46
CA TYR A 77 -13.61 -8.68 18.83
C TYR A 77 -14.50 -9.93 18.80
N ASN A 78 -15.77 -9.84 19.22
CA ASN A 78 -16.65 -11.01 19.29
C ASN A 78 -17.18 -11.41 17.91
N LEU A 79 -16.34 -12.14 17.17
CA LEU A 79 -16.61 -12.63 15.81
C LEU A 79 -17.87 -13.50 15.71
N THR A 80 -18.27 -14.19 16.79
CA THR A 80 -19.51 -14.99 16.85
C THR A 80 -20.78 -14.12 16.74
N SER A 81 -20.70 -12.84 17.08
CA SER A 81 -21.81 -11.89 16.84
C SER A 81 -21.93 -11.50 15.37
N LEU A 82 -20.79 -11.35 14.67
CA LEU A 82 -20.74 -11.01 13.25
C LEU A 82 -21.28 -12.16 12.38
N GLU A 83 -20.90 -13.40 12.71
CA GLU A 83 -21.42 -14.62 12.08
C GLU A 83 -22.94 -14.71 12.16
N LYS A 84 -23.50 -14.56 13.36
CA LYS A 84 -24.97 -14.59 13.58
C LYS A 84 -25.70 -13.50 12.83
N PHE A 85 -25.11 -12.31 12.67
CA PHE A 85 -25.70 -11.24 11.88
C PHE A 85 -25.62 -11.50 10.37
N GLY A 86 -24.51 -12.09 9.90
CA GLY A 86 -24.34 -12.52 8.51
C GLY A 86 -25.44 -13.48 8.06
N GLU A 87 -25.84 -14.43 8.91
CA GLU A 87 -26.98 -15.31 8.62
C GLU A 87 -28.32 -14.57 8.54
N GLN A 88 -28.54 -13.56 9.40
CA GLN A 88 -29.78 -12.78 9.43
C GLN A 88 -29.95 -11.90 8.18
N THR A 89 -28.86 -11.38 7.60
CA THR A 89 -28.93 -10.51 6.41
C THR A 89 -29.13 -11.26 5.09
N LYS A 90 -28.88 -12.58 5.03
CA LYS A 90 -29.09 -13.39 3.80
C LYS A 90 -30.51 -13.32 3.25
N ALA A 91 -31.50 -13.05 4.09
CA ALA A 91 -32.91 -12.90 3.70
C ALA A 91 -33.29 -11.50 3.21
N ILE A 92 -32.37 -10.52 3.27
CA ILE A 92 -32.63 -9.12 2.95
C ILE A 92 -32.08 -8.80 1.55
N THR A 93 -32.93 -8.29 0.66
CA THR A 93 -32.50 -7.77 -0.64
C THR A 93 -31.88 -6.38 -0.46
N PRO A 94 -30.59 -6.16 -0.83
CA PRO A 94 -29.95 -4.87 -0.68
C PRO A 94 -30.59 -3.79 -1.57
N THR A 95 -30.75 -2.58 -1.03
CA THR A 95 -31.26 -1.41 -1.76
C THR A 95 -30.16 -0.61 -2.45
N THR A 96 -28.89 -0.81 -2.07
CA THR A 96 -27.73 -0.15 -2.66
C THR A 96 -26.51 -1.07 -2.65
N THR A 97 -25.64 -0.92 -3.66
CA THR A 97 -24.36 -1.62 -3.74
C THR A 97 -23.21 -0.64 -3.57
N LEU A 98 -22.30 -0.93 -2.65
CA LEU A 98 -21.06 -0.20 -2.38
C LEU A 98 -19.88 -1.00 -2.94
N ARG A 99 -19.32 -0.58 -4.08
CA ARG A 99 -18.18 -1.22 -4.72
C ARG A 99 -16.88 -0.57 -4.24
N VAL A 100 -15.98 -1.39 -3.72
CA VAL A 100 -14.67 -0.95 -3.19
C VAL A 100 -13.56 -1.69 -3.93
N ARG A 101 -12.59 -0.95 -4.48
CA ARG A 101 -11.40 -1.56 -5.10
C ARG A 101 -10.37 -1.85 -4.02
N PHE A 102 -9.95 -3.10 -3.93
CA PHE A 102 -8.83 -3.54 -3.11
C PHE A 102 -7.66 -3.95 -4.00
N VAL A 103 -6.46 -3.49 -3.65
CA VAL A 103 -5.21 -3.90 -4.30
C VAL A 103 -4.24 -4.35 -3.22
N VAL A 104 -3.94 -5.64 -3.16
CA VAL A 104 -3.05 -6.20 -2.14
C VAL A 104 -1.65 -6.34 -2.74
N PHE A 105 -0.69 -5.60 -2.20
CA PHE A 105 0.71 -5.78 -2.55
C PHE A 105 1.29 -6.95 -1.75
N GLU A 106 1.73 -8.00 -2.44
CA GLU A 106 2.37 -9.15 -1.80
C GLU A 106 3.79 -8.83 -1.34
N ARG A 107 4.50 -7.97 -2.07
CA ARG A 107 5.88 -7.59 -1.77
C ARG A 107 6.07 -6.11 -2.06
N THR A 108 6.90 -5.45 -1.27
CA THR A 108 7.39 -4.10 -1.52
C THR A 108 8.81 -4.00 -1.04
N GLU A 109 9.71 -3.57 -1.92
CA GLU A 109 11.08 -3.24 -1.57
C GLU A 109 11.30 -1.74 -1.82
N THR A 110 11.96 -1.06 -0.90
CA THR A 110 12.25 0.38 -1.00
C THR A 110 13.67 0.69 -0.55
N GLU A 111 14.47 1.28 -1.44
CA GLU A 111 15.82 1.78 -1.16
C GLU A 111 15.76 3.04 -0.26
N PHE A 112 16.63 3.15 0.75
CA PHE A 112 16.85 4.39 1.50
C PHE A 112 18.27 4.42 2.10
N ARG A 113 18.74 5.61 2.53
CA ARG A 113 20.01 5.72 3.27
C ARG A 113 19.75 5.92 4.76
N ASP A 114 20.51 5.23 5.59
CA ASP A 114 20.50 5.45 7.04
C ASP A 114 21.29 6.69 7.46
N ALA A 115 21.29 7.00 8.76
CA ALA A 115 22.00 8.15 9.33
C ALA A 115 23.53 8.09 9.17
N ALA A 116 24.10 6.91 8.87
CA ALA A 116 25.52 6.72 8.60
C ALA A 116 25.88 6.79 7.10
N GLY A 117 24.86 6.93 6.23
CA GLY A 117 24.97 7.02 4.77
C GLY A 117 24.86 5.68 4.04
N VAL A 118 24.68 4.57 4.76
CA VAL A 118 24.60 3.22 4.19
C VAL A 118 23.27 3.07 3.45
N LEU A 119 23.33 2.66 2.19
CA LEU A 119 22.17 2.29 1.39
C LEU A 119 21.61 0.97 1.90
N ARG A 120 20.35 0.97 2.33
CA ARG A 120 19.61 -0.19 2.83
C ARG A 120 18.35 -0.39 1.99
N LEU A 121 17.84 -1.61 2.05
CA LEU A 121 16.70 -2.05 1.26
C LEU A 121 15.60 -2.63 2.16
N ASP A 122 14.47 -1.93 2.22
CA ASP A 122 13.33 -2.27 3.10
C ASP A 122 12.42 -3.28 2.42
N GLN A 123 12.85 -4.54 2.43
CA GLN A 123 12.11 -5.65 1.85
C GLN A 123 10.99 -6.11 2.77
N ARG A 124 9.74 -5.81 2.40
CA ARG A 124 8.54 -6.20 3.13
C ARG A 124 7.69 -7.12 2.27
N TRP A 125 7.08 -8.13 2.88
CA TRP A 125 6.26 -9.10 2.17
C TRP A 125 5.07 -9.59 3.00
N THR A 126 4.05 -10.09 2.31
CA THR A 126 2.82 -10.67 2.86
C THR A 126 2.86 -12.17 2.63
N PRO A 127 3.30 -12.99 3.60
CA PRO A 127 3.18 -14.45 3.52
C PRO A 127 1.78 -14.91 3.14
N GLU A 128 1.67 -16.04 2.45
CA GLU A 128 0.40 -16.63 1.98
C GLU A 128 -0.66 -16.73 3.10
N TYR A 129 -0.22 -17.01 4.33
CA TYR A 129 -1.07 -16.99 5.53
C TYR A 129 -1.68 -15.60 5.85
N TYR A 130 -0.91 -14.53 5.72
CA TYR A 130 -1.42 -13.15 5.88
C TYR A 130 -2.21 -12.68 4.67
N LEU A 131 -1.87 -13.17 3.47
CA LEU A 131 -2.65 -12.91 2.27
C LEU A 131 -4.06 -13.48 2.43
N ARG A 132 -4.17 -14.74 2.89
CA ARG A 132 -5.43 -15.36 3.31
C ARG A 132 -6.14 -14.54 4.39
N ARG A 133 -5.47 -14.16 5.49
CA ARG A 133 -6.09 -13.33 6.54
C ARG A 133 -6.57 -11.97 6.02
N THR A 134 -5.85 -11.36 5.08
CA THR A 134 -6.24 -10.10 4.43
C THR A 134 -7.55 -10.28 3.67
N TYR A 135 -7.68 -11.35 2.88
CA TYR A 135 -8.92 -11.68 2.19
C TYR A 135 -10.07 -11.97 3.18
N GLU A 136 -9.81 -12.74 4.24
CA GLU A 136 -10.82 -12.99 5.28
C GLU A 136 -11.28 -11.69 5.95
N SER A 137 -10.38 -10.73 6.22
CA SER A 137 -10.75 -9.42 6.79
C SER A 137 -11.53 -8.54 5.80
N ILE A 138 -11.24 -8.60 4.51
CA ILE A 138 -12.06 -7.93 3.47
C ILE A 138 -13.46 -8.60 3.38
N ALA A 139 -13.55 -9.92 3.53
CA ALA A 139 -14.83 -10.63 3.57
C ALA A 139 -15.64 -10.29 4.84
N ARG A 140 -15.00 -10.21 6.01
CA ARG A 140 -15.62 -9.79 7.27
C ARG A 140 -16.04 -8.32 7.26
N LEU A 141 -15.29 -7.43 6.61
CA LEU A 141 -15.71 -6.04 6.34
C LEU A 141 -17.04 -5.99 5.57
N ALA A 142 -17.25 -6.86 4.58
CA ALA A 142 -18.50 -6.90 3.83
C ALA A 142 -19.69 -7.33 4.71
N LEU A 143 -19.48 -8.29 5.61
CA LEU A 143 -20.46 -8.67 6.64
C LEU A 143 -20.74 -7.53 7.62
N TRP A 144 -19.71 -6.78 8.02
CA TRP A 144 -19.84 -5.64 8.93
C TRP A 144 -20.65 -4.50 8.31
N VAL A 145 -20.39 -4.11 7.05
CA VAL A 145 -21.20 -3.10 6.35
C VAL A 145 -22.64 -3.57 6.12
N ALA A 146 -22.85 -4.86 5.83
CA ALA A 146 -24.20 -5.42 5.82
C ALA A 146 -24.85 -5.37 7.22
N ALA A 147 -24.08 -5.54 8.30
CA ALA A 147 -24.59 -5.49 9.67
C ALA A 147 -25.04 -4.08 10.08
N GLU A 148 -24.17 -3.09 9.91
CA GLU A 148 -24.45 -1.69 10.26
C GLU A 148 -25.51 -1.03 9.38
N THR A 149 -25.85 -1.61 8.23
CA THR A 149 -26.93 -1.09 7.37
C THR A 149 -28.19 -1.95 7.41
N GLY A 150 -28.25 -2.97 8.28
CA GLY A 150 -29.38 -3.90 8.38
C GLY A 150 -29.69 -4.60 7.05
N GLY A 151 -28.65 -4.98 6.31
CA GLY A 151 -28.72 -5.62 4.99
C GLY A 151 -29.02 -4.69 3.81
N LYS A 152 -29.23 -3.38 4.04
CA LYS A 152 -29.60 -2.42 2.97
C LYS A 152 -28.44 -2.12 2.01
N VAL A 153 -27.20 -2.08 2.50
CA VAL A 153 -26.01 -1.86 1.66
C VAL A 153 -25.23 -3.15 1.49
N LYS A 154 -25.06 -3.58 0.25
CA LYS A 154 -24.15 -4.67 -0.12
C LYS A 154 -22.77 -4.11 -0.45
N LEU A 155 -21.78 -4.38 0.39
CA LEU A 155 -20.39 -4.16 -0.01
C LEU A 155 -19.96 -5.24 -1.01
N VAL A 156 -19.40 -4.83 -2.15
CA VAL A 156 -18.82 -5.70 -3.16
C VAL A 156 -17.32 -5.35 -3.26
N PRO A 157 -16.45 -6.19 -2.70
CA PRO A 157 -15.00 -6.00 -2.78
C PRO A 157 -14.48 -6.54 -4.12
N GLU A 158 -13.88 -5.69 -4.92
CA GLU A 158 -13.16 -6.10 -6.14
C GLU A 158 -11.67 -6.14 -5.79
N ILE A 159 -11.08 -7.33 -5.71
CA ILE A 159 -9.71 -7.53 -5.22
C ILE A 159 -8.78 -7.90 -6.38
N SER A 160 -7.63 -7.25 -6.48
CA SER A 160 -6.47 -7.74 -7.23
C SER A 160 -5.25 -7.88 -6.34
N VAL A 161 -4.36 -8.78 -6.75
CA VAL A 161 -3.07 -9.01 -6.10
C VAL A 161 -1.97 -8.42 -6.99
N GLU A 162 -1.03 -7.72 -6.38
CA GLU A 162 0.16 -7.22 -7.06
C GLU A 162 1.38 -7.98 -6.53
N HIS A 163 1.92 -8.85 -7.39
CA HIS A 163 3.09 -9.68 -7.13
C HIS A 163 4.42 -8.95 -7.42
N GLU A 164 4.39 -7.66 -7.78
CA GLU A 164 5.60 -6.92 -8.12
C GLU A 164 6.51 -6.74 -6.91
N ILE A 165 7.80 -6.94 -7.16
CA ILE A 165 8.80 -7.15 -6.10
C ILE A 165 9.26 -5.81 -5.47
N GLU A 166 9.39 -4.74 -6.25
CA GLU A 166 10.10 -3.53 -5.81
C GLU A 166 9.50 -2.20 -6.28
N ARG A 167 9.61 -1.17 -5.43
CA ARG A 167 9.16 0.20 -5.69
C ARG A 167 10.15 1.23 -5.11
N SER A 168 10.88 1.87 -6.02
CA SER A 168 11.64 3.11 -5.78
C SER A 168 10.78 4.29 -5.32
N ASP A 169 9.48 4.26 -5.63
CA ASP A 169 8.57 5.37 -5.43
C ASP A 169 7.76 5.15 -4.14
N ASP A 170 7.79 6.13 -3.24
CA ASP A 170 6.93 6.14 -2.05
C ASP A 170 5.46 5.93 -2.43
N PHE A 171 4.73 5.25 -1.56
CA PHE A 171 3.28 5.02 -1.65
C PHE A 171 2.47 6.31 -1.37
N GLY A 172 2.83 7.42 -2.01
CA GLY A 172 2.21 8.73 -1.85
C GLY A 172 1.24 9.10 -2.98
N PRO A 173 0.86 10.39 -3.08
CA PRO A 173 -0.11 10.86 -4.06
C PRO A 173 0.31 10.66 -5.52
N ALA A 174 1.62 10.71 -5.82
CA ALA A 174 2.14 10.47 -7.17
C ALA A 174 1.90 9.01 -7.61
N PHE A 175 2.23 8.05 -6.75
CA PHE A 175 1.91 6.63 -6.98
C PHE A 175 0.39 6.44 -7.18
N ALA A 176 -0.42 6.93 -6.24
CA ALA A 176 -1.86 6.70 -6.28
C ALA A 176 -2.47 7.22 -7.60
N ARG A 177 -2.05 8.41 -8.07
CA ARG A 177 -2.48 8.93 -9.38
C ARG A 177 -2.00 8.08 -10.54
N ARG A 178 -0.72 7.69 -10.59
CA ARG A 178 -0.15 6.90 -11.70
C ARG A 178 -0.83 5.54 -11.84
N TYR A 179 -0.94 4.80 -10.73
CA TYR A 179 -1.42 3.42 -10.77
C TYR A 179 -2.95 3.33 -10.82
N PHE A 180 -3.69 4.10 -10.01
CA PHE A 180 -5.15 4.02 -10.00
C PHE A 180 -5.81 4.84 -11.13
N GLY A 181 -5.18 5.91 -11.60
CA GLY A 181 -5.71 6.79 -12.66
C GLY A 181 -6.21 6.06 -13.92
N PRO A 182 -5.44 5.12 -14.51
CA PRO A 182 -5.88 4.34 -15.65
C PRO A 182 -6.74 3.10 -15.29
N ARG A 183 -6.85 2.75 -14.00
CA ARG A 183 -7.46 1.48 -13.53
C ARG A 183 -8.82 1.62 -12.82
N ILE A 184 -9.15 2.77 -12.24
CA ILE A 184 -10.44 2.99 -11.55
C ILE A 184 -11.17 4.24 -12.06
N ASN A 185 -12.50 4.17 -12.11
CA ASN A 185 -13.42 5.29 -12.29
C ASN A 185 -13.12 6.21 -13.46
N GLY A 186 -12.51 5.64 -14.51
CA GLY A 186 -12.56 6.21 -15.84
C GLY A 186 -14.01 6.51 -16.21
N GLY A 187 -14.85 5.49 -16.35
CA GLY A 187 -16.22 5.70 -16.81
C GLY A 187 -17.15 4.54 -16.52
N GLY A 188 -18.39 4.68 -16.99
CA GLY A 188 -19.44 3.67 -16.88
C GLY A 188 -19.47 2.68 -18.05
N TYR A 189 -18.35 2.46 -18.73
CA TYR A 189 -18.25 1.51 -19.83
C TYR A 189 -18.03 0.09 -19.26
N GLU A 190 -18.98 -0.82 -19.50
CA GLU A 190 -18.74 -2.25 -19.29
C GLU A 190 -17.88 -2.78 -20.44
N ALA A 191 -16.61 -3.01 -20.14
CA ALA A 191 -15.65 -3.53 -21.11
C ALA A 191 -15.91 -5.00 -21.44
N GLU A 192 -15.69 -5.38 -22.70
CA GLU A 192 -15.87 -6.76 -23.18
C GLU A 192 -14.96 -7.79 -22.47
N ASP A 193 -13.88 -7.32 -21.84
CA ASP A 193 -12.98 -8.13 -20.99
C ASP A 193 -13.59 -8.55 -19.63
N LYS A 194 -14.80 -8.06 -19.29
CA LYS A 194 -15.54 -8.34 -18.05
C LYS A 194 -14.86 -7.82 -16.77
N ILE A 195 -13.85 -6.95 -16.89
CA ILE A 195 -13.20 -6.33 -15.73
C ILE A 195 -13.97 -5.06 -15.36
N PHE A 196 -14.60 -5.07 -14.18
CA PHE A 196 -15.30 -3.90 -13.65
C PHE A 196 -14.31 -2.77 -13.33
N ARG A 197 -14.45 -1.62 -14.00
CA ARG A 197 -13.56 -0.45 -13.83
C ARG A 197 -14.18 0.72 -13.08
N GLY A 198 -15.49 0.69 -12.81
CA GLY A 198 -16.17 1.72 -12.02
C GLY A 198 -17.68 1.77 -12.28
N PRO A 199 -18.45 2.52 -11.46
CA PRO A 199 -17.99 3.39 -10.39
C PRO A 199 -17.73 2.65 -9.06
N TYR A 200 -16.48 2.74 -8.59
CA TYR A 200 -16.01 2.46 -7.23
C TYR A 200 -16.31 3.65 -6.31
N GLN A 201 -16.77 3.43 -5.09
CA GLN A 201 -16.98 4.52 -4.13
C GLN A 201 -15.70 4.78 -3.31
N SER A 202 -14.84 3.79 -3.18
CA SER A 202 -13.58 3.80 -2.43
C SER A 202 -12.54 2.93 -3.15
N ALA A 203 -11.26 3.28 -3.01
CA ALA A 203 -10.16 2.38 -3.31
C ALA A 203 -9.16 2.33 -2.14
N ILE A 204 -8.75 1.13 -1.78
CA ILE A 204 -7.81 0.85 -0.70
C ILE A 204 -6.70 -0.04 -1.25
N TYR A 205 -5.44 0.38 -1.11
CA TYR A 205 -4.32 -0.52 -1.33
C TYR A 205 -3.75 -0.99 0.00
N ILE A 206 -3.51 -2.29 0.09
CA ILE A 206 -3.03 -2.96 1.29
C ILE A 206 -1.56 -3.26 1.07
N LEU A 207 -0.72 -2.70 1.93
CA LEU A 207 0.73 -2.81 1.88
C LEU A 207 1.24 -3.87 2.85
N PRO A 208 2.30 -4.63 2.49
CA PRO A 208 3.01 -5.46 3.43
C PRO A 208 3.73 -4.54 4.42
N GLY A 209 3.23 -4.48 5.65
CA GLY A 209 4.01 -3.95 6.76
C GLY A 209 4.27 -2.46 6.83
N ALA A 210 3.61 -1.60 6.04
CA ALA A 210 3.98 -0.18 5.91
C ALA A 210 3.86 0.67 7.20
N ASP A 211 4.99 1.16 7.72
CA ASP A 211 5.07 2.04 8.91
C ASP A 211 4.28 3.34 8.73
N SER A 212 4.20 3.83 7.49
CA SER A 212 3.59 5.10 7.10
C SER A 212 2.77 4.94 5.81
N ALA A 213 1.77 4.07 5.84
CA ALA A 213 0.66 4.19 4.88
C ALA A 213 0.04 5.61 4.97
N PRO A 214 -0.33 6.27 3.86
CA PRO A 214 -0.78 7.66 3.91
C PRO A 214 -1.96 7.87 4.85
N THR A 215 -1.85 8.84 5.75
CA THR A 215 -2.90 9.21 6.72
C THR A 215 -4.11 9.87 6.06
N GLU A 216 -3.89 10.51 4.90
CA GLU A 216 -4.92 11.14 4.07
C GLU A 216 -5.06 10.48 2.69
N PRO A 217 -6.29 10.40 2.15
CA PRO A 217 -6.53 9.81 0.83
C PRO A 217 -6.10 10.75 -0.29
N THR A 218 -5.57 10.16 -1.35
CA THR A 218 -5.37 10.85 -2.63
C THR A 218 -6.62 10.73 -3.49
N TRP A 219 -7.14 11.86 -3.98
CA TRP A 219 -8.26 11.86 -4.90
C TRP A 219 -7.82 11.52 -6.33
N VAL A 220 -8.34 10.41 -6.85
CA VAL A 220 -8.12 9.90 -8.21
C VAL A 220 -9.48 9.65 -8.86
N ASN A 221 -9.76 10.30 -10.00
CA ASN A 221 -11.02 10.18 -10.74
C ASN A 221 -12.28 10.29 -9.84
N GLY A 222 -12.31 11.30 -8.95
CA GLY A 222 -13.42 11.50 -8.00
C GLY A 222 -13.54 10.43 -6.90
N THR A 223 -12.47 9.67 -6.65
CA THR A 223 -12.44 8.54 -5.72
C THR A 223 -11.35 8.76 -4.68
N PRO A 224 -11.63 8.61 -3.38
CA PRO A 224 -10.57 8.56 -2.38
C PRO A 224 -9.80 7.25 -2.54
N VAL A 225 -8.48 7.35 -2.70
CA VAL A 225 -7.54 6.24 -2.79
C VAL A 225 -6.57 6.35 -1.62
N GLN A 226 -6.49 5.34 -0.77
CA GLN A 226 -5.63 5.39 0.41
C GLN A 226 -4.93 4.06 0.68
N GLY A 227 -3.71 4.15 1.19
CA GLY A 227 -2.95 3.00 1.64
C GLY A 227 -3.31 2.61 3.07
N ILE A 228 -3.25 1.32 3.36
CA ILE A 228 -3.27 0.78 4.71
C ILE A 228 -2.22 -0.33 4.81
N SER A 229 -1.59 -0.47 5.97
CA SER A 229 -0.73 -1.62 6.25
C SER A 229 -1.57 -2.81 6.72
N ASN A 230 -1.23 -4.01 6.25
CA ASN A 230 -1.76 -5.25 6.82
C ASN A 230 -1.17 -5.61 8.21
N THR A 231 -0.45 -4.69 8.85
CA THR A 231 0.05 -4.77 10.23
C THR A 231 0.10 -3.40 10.92
N GLN A 232 0.15 -3.37 12.26
CA GLN A 232 0.27 -2.14 13.06
C GLN A 232 1.60 -2.06 13.78
N LEU A 233 2.40 -1.00 13.57
CA LEU A 233 3.70 -0.82 14.24
C LEU A 233 4.60 -2.07 14.10
N GLY A 234 4.48 -2.79 12.98
CA GLY A 234 5.10 -4.09 12.80
C GLY A 234 4.60 -5.17 13.77
N ARG A 235 3.30 -5.26 14.02
CA ARG A 235 2.64 -6.42 14.62
C ARG A 235 1.60 -6.95 13.64
N PRO A 236 1.50 -8.27 13.43
CA PRO A 236 0.31 -8.82 12.78
C PRO A 236 -0.88 -8.32 13.57
N TRP A 237 -1.86 -7.74 12.88
CA TRP A 237 -3.15 -7.43 13.48
C TRP A 237 -3.63 -8.65 14.27
N ALA A 238 -4.05 -8.46 15.52
CA ALA A 238 -4.77 -9.50 16.23
C ALA A 238 -5.99 -9.87 15.38
N PRO A 239 -6.49 -11.12 15.44
CA PRO A 239 -7.56 -11.52 14.55
C PRO A 239 -8.81 -10.64 14.74
N GLY A 240 -9.11 -9.80 13.74
CA GLY A 240 -10.14 -8.78 13.79
C GLY A 240 -9.65 -7.34 13.60
N ASP A 241 -8.38 -6.99 13.89
CA ASP A 241 -8.00 -5.56 13.91
C ASP A 241 -7.86 -4.95 12.50
N LEU A 242 -7.43 -5.73 11.49
CA LEU A 242 -7.42 -5.26 10.10
C LEU A 242 -8.85 -4.94 9.64
N ASP A 243 -9.82 -5.72 10.11
CA ASP A 243 -11.24 -5.58 9.84
C ASP A 243 -11.74 -4.24 10.40
N VAL A 244 -11.41 -3.93 11.67
CA VAL A 244 -11.70 -2.63 12.31
C VAL A 244 -11.10 -1.49 11.50
N ARG A 245 -9.85 -1.61 11.06
CA ARG A 245 -9.13 -0.50 10.43
C ARG A 245 -9.50 -0.32 8.96
N LEU A 246 -9.91 -1.38 8.26
CA LEU A 246 -10.57 -1.29 6.96
C LEU A 246 -11.95 -0.65 7.07
N HIS A 247 -12.68 -0.92 8.16
CA HIS A 247 -13.97 -0.31 8.48
C HIS A 247 -13.83 1.19 8.78
N ASP A 248 -12.98 1.58 9.73
CA ASP A 248 -12.63 2.97 10.05
C ASP A 248 -12.23 3.76 8.79
N LEU A 249 -11.35 3.16 7.96
CA LEU A 249 -10.85 3.77 6.73
C LEU A 249 -11.97 3.97 5.71
N LEU A 250 -12.79 2.95 5.48
CA LEU A 250 -13.94 3.04 4.57
C LEU A 250 -14.92 4.11 5.04
N GLN A 251 -15.19 4.17 6.35
CA GLN A 251 -16.07 5.17 6.96
C GLN A 251 -15.50 6.59 6.81
N LYS A 252 -14.21 6.83 7.11
CA LYS A 252 -13.51 8.11 6.87
C LYS A 252 -13.64 8.52 5.40
N GLN A 253 -13.40 7.59 4.46
CA GLN A 253 -13.52 7.88 3.03
C GLN A 253 -14.95 8.21 2.59
N MET A 254 -15.98 7.57 3.16
CA MET A 254 -17.37 7.92 2.87
C MET A 254 -17.71 9.31 3.40
N LEU A 255 -17.32 9.64 4.64
CA LEU A 255 -17.51 10.97 5.22
C LEU A 255 -16.84 12.08 4.38
N LEU A 256 -15.61 11.85 3.91
CA LEU A 256 -14.91 12.79 3.02
C LEU A 256 -15.61 13.00 1.67
N ARG A 257 -16.39 12.04 1.17
CA ARG A 257 -17.25 12.21 -0.02
C ARG A 257 -18.53 12.99 0.28
N LEU A 258 -18.96 13.04 1.54
CA LEU A 258 -20.14 13.78 1.99
C LEU A 258 -19.81 15.22 2.41
N ALA A 259 -18.63 15.50 2.95
CA ALA A 259 -18.25 16.84 3.42
C ALA A 259 -18.47 17.98 2.39
N PRO A 260 -18.12 17.86 1.08
CA PRO A 260 -18.40 18.90 0.08
C PRO A 260 -19.90 19.14 -0.20
N ARG A 261 -20.79 18.29 0.32
CA ARG A 261 -22.25 18.41 0.22
C ARG A 261 -22.89 19.00 1.50
N GLY A 262 -22.08 19.58 2.40
CA GLY A 262 -22.55 20.23 3.63
C GLY A 262 -22.63 19.32 4.86
N TYR A 263 -22.20 18.06 4.76
CA TYR A 263 -22.15 17.13 5.89
C TYR A 263 -20.85 17.34 6.68
N GLY A 264 -20.81 18.38 7.51
CA GLY A 264 -19.71 18.60 8.45
C GLY A 264 -19.85 17.73 9.70
N VAL A 265 -18.89 16.86 9.96
CA VAL A 265 -18.84 16.02 11.17
C VAL A 265 -17.41 16.10 11.74
N GLU A 266 -17.26 16.59 12.98
CA GLU A 266 -16.08 16.27 13.78
C GLU A 266 -16.19 14.81 14.22
N VAL A 267 -15.17 14.02 13.90
CA VAL A 267 -15.24 12.55 13.92
C VAL A 267 -15.00 12.03 15.33
N ASP A 268 -15.98 11.31 15.89
CA ASP A 268 -15.80 10.53 17.14
C ASP A 268 -16.69 9.27 17.19
N GLU A 269 -17.91 9.31 16.64
CA GLU A 269 -18.73 8.11 16.34
C GLU A 269 -19.39 8.26 14.95
N GLY A 270 -19.18 7.30 14.03
CA GLY A 270 -19.73 7.36 12.68
C GLY A 270 -21.23 7.03 12.53
N PRO A 271 -21.79 7.17 11.32
CA PRO A 271 -23.24 7.11 11.05
C PRO A 271 -23.88 5.73 11.29
N LYS A 272 -25.13 5.72 11.77
CA LYS A 272 -25.88 4.55 12.26
C LYS A 272 -26.85 3.98 11.21
N PRO A 273 -27.36 2.73 11.39
CA PRO A 273 -28.25 2.07 10.42
C PRO A 273 -29.48 2.86 9.95
N GLU A 274 -30.05 3.70 10.82
CA GLU A 274 -31.13 4.63 10.45
C GLU A 274 -30.66 5.76 9.52
N ASP A 275 -29.47 6.32 9.71
CA ASP A 275 -28.95 7.45 8.92
C ASP A 275 -28.68 7.05 7.45
N TRP A 276 -28.16 5.84 7.25
CA TRP A 276 -27.93 5.27 5.92
C TRP A 276 -29.22 5.02 5.13
N ALA A 277 -30.35 4.83 5.82
CA ALA A 277 -31.62 4.52 5.18
C ALA A 277 -32.21 5.69 4.39
N GLU A 278 -31.98 6.93 4.82
CA GLU A 278 -32.43 8.13 4.11
C GLU A 278 -31.39 8.58 3.07
N VAL A 279 -30.08 8.52 3.38
CA VAL A 279 -28.99 8.90 2.45
C VAL A 279 -28.93 8.00 1.21
N THR A 280 -29.36 6.74 1.30
CA THR A 280 -29.43 5.81 0.15
C THR A 280 -30.77 5.82 -0.58
N ALA A 281 -31.78 6.53 -0.07
CA ALA A 281 -33.14 6.55 -0.64
C ALA A 281 -33.40 7.68 -1.65
N THR A 282 -32.52 8.68 -1.75
CA THR A 282 -32.73 9.87 -2.58
C THR A 282 -31.69 10.03 -3.69
N THR A 283 -32.15 10.47 -4.88
CA THR A 283 -31.28 10.99 -5.94
C THR A 283 -30.91 12.47 -5.74
N GLU A 284 -31.45 13.10 -4.70
CA GLU A 284 -31.26 14.51 -4.33
C GLU A 284 -30.63 14.64 -2.93
N LEU A 285 -30.10 15.83 -2.63
CA LEU A 285 -29.44 16.17 -1.35
C LEU A 285 -30.40 16.09 -0.15
N PRO A 286 -29.93 15.75 1.06
CA PRO A 286 -30.78 15.54 2.23
C PRO A 286 -31.33 16.85 2.82
N THR A 287 -32.35 16.71 3.66
CA THR A 287 -33.03 17.81 4.34
C THR A 287 -32.26 18.30 5.58
N SER A 288 -32.47 19.56 5.95
CA SER A 288 -31.83 20.20 7.11
C SER A 288 -32.09 19.51 8.45
N THR A 289 -33.26 18.89 8.62
CA THR A 289 -33.62 18.15 9.85
C THR A 289 -32.80 16.86 10.05
N LEU A 290 -32.28 16.27 8.97
CA LEU A 290 -31.34 15.15 9.06
C LEU A 290 -29.95 15.62 9.51
N LEU A 291 -29.52 16.80 9.03
CA LEU A 291 -28.22 17.39 9.40
C LEU A 291 -28.14 17.74 10.91
N GLU A 292 -29.24 18.19 11.53
CA GLU A 292 -29.31 18.48 12.97
C GLU A 292 -29.15 17.23 13.85
N ARG A 293 -29.65 16.07 13.40
CA ARG A 293 -29.59 14.80 14.17
C ARG A 293 -28.19 14.21 14.22
N LEU A 294 -27.41 14.38 13.15
CA LEU A 294 -26.04 13.89 13.06
C LEU A 294 -25.06 14.69 13.95
N GLY A 295 -25.40 15.93 14.34
CA GLY A 295 -24.51 16.82 15.08
C GLY A 295 -24.56 16.77 16.61
N THR A 296 -25.33 15.86 17.24
CA THR A 296 -25.71 15.99 18.66
C THR A 296 -25.60 14.72 19.52
N ARG A 297 -24.43 14.05 19.60
CA ARG A 297 -24.14 13.04 20.65
C ARG A 297 -22.72 13.15 21.22
N LYS A 298 -22.56 12.77 22.50
CA LYS A 298 -21.28 12.61 23.21
C LYS A 298 -21.01 11.13 23.51
N THR A 299 -19.73 10.82 23.63
CA THR A 299 -19.13 9.49 23.49
C THR A 299 -19.34 8.52 24.67
N ALA A 300 -19.26 7.23 24.36
CA ALA A 300 -18.89 6.19 25.31
C ALA A 300 -17.86 5.22 24.68
N SER A 301 -16.66 5.17 25.27
CA SER A 301 -15.56 4.29 24.82
C SER A 301 -15.98 2.82 24.72
N LEU A 302 -15.86 2.23 23.53
CA LEU A 302 -16.04 0.80 23.28
C LEU A 302 -14.79 -0.05 23.57
N TRP A 303 -13.71 0.54 24.11
CA TRP A 303 -12.58 -0.20 24.67
C TRP A 303 -12.95 -0.81 26.04
N GLN A 304 -13.82 -1.83 26.01
CA GLN A 304 -14.11 -2.69 27.16
C GLN A 304 -13.51 -4.08 26.93
N GLY A 305 -12.26 -4.26 27.38
CA GLY A 305 -11.59 -5.56 27.30
C GLY A 305 -12.31 -6.61 28.15
N VAL A 306 -12.69 -7.72 27.52
CA VAL A 306 -13.31 -8.87 28.21
C VAL A 306 -12.21 -9.88 28.56
N PRO A 307 -12.12 -10.37 29.81
CA PRO A 307 -11.11 -11.35 30.21
C PRO A 307 -11.43 -12.75 29.64
N VAL A 308 -10.41 -13.46 29.18
CA VAL A 308 -10.46 -14.90 28.90
C VAL A 308 -9.32 -15.57 29.64
N ALA A 309 -9.64 -16.59 30.45
CA ALA A 309 -8.67 -17.34 31.26
C ALA A 309 -8.78 -18.84 30.98
N ALA A 310 -7.65 -19.53 30.75
CA ALA A 310 -7.46 -20.97 30.99
C ALA A 310 -5.96 -21.40 30.84
N PRO A 311 -5.51 -22.54 31.43
CA PRO A 311 -4.11 -23.04 31.42
C PRO A 311 -3.89 -24.36 30.59
N VAL A 312 -2.73 -25.05 30.76
CA VAL A 312 -2.29 -26.42 30.29
C VAL A 312 -1.72 -26.55 28.84
N SER A 313 -0.64 -27.30 28.48
CA SER A 313 0.65 -27.69 29.14
C SER A 313 1.78 -28.17 28.14
N THR A 314 2.68 -27.30 27.65
CA THR A 314 3.96 -27.50 26.86
C THR A 314 4.34 -26.19 26.12
N TRP A 315 5.58 -25.93 25.65
CA TRP A 315 5.90 -24.68 24.91
C TRP A 315 6.00 -24.84 23.39
N LYS A 316 5.01 -24.26 22.68
CA LYS A 316 5.04 -23.95 21.24
C LYS A 316 4.20 -22.70 20.98
N TYR A 317 4.81 -21.66 20.43
CA TYR A 317 4.07 -20.58 19.78
C TYR A 317 4.43 -20.62 18.30
N ASP A 318 3.61 -21.30 17.49
CA ASP A 318 3.63 -21.32 16.01
C ASP A 318 5.00 -21.55 15.32
N LEU A 319 5.91 -20.56 15.41
CA LEU A 319 7.19 -20.44 14.69
C LEU A 319 8.41 -20.13 15.60
N THR A 320 8.22 -19.96 16.91
CA THR A 320 9.29 -19.68 17.91
C THR A 320 9.30 -20.72 19.02
N ASP A 321 10.44 -21.37 19.21
CA ASP A 321 10.69 -22.37 20.25
C ASP A 321 11.65 -21.79 21.31
N VAL A 322 11.44 -22.18 22.57
CA VAL A 322 12.31 -21.82 23.70
C VAL A 322 12.52 -23.05 24.58
N GLU A 323 13.78 -23.41 24.80
CA GLU A 323 14.19 -24.59 25.57
C GLU A 323 15.39 -24.29 26.47
N LEU A 324 15.67 -25.17 27.44
CA LEU A 324 16.93 -25.13 28.19
C LEU A 324 17.94 -26.02 27.48
N ALA A 325 19.02 -25.42 27.01
CA ALA A 325 20.10 -26.12 26.31
C ALA A 325 21.35 -26.23 27.19
N PRO A 326 22.09 -27.35 27.13
CA PRO A 326 23.38 -27.48 27.78
C PRO A 326 24.43 -26.61 27.08
N ASP A 327 25.13 -25.77 27.85
CA ASP A 327 26.23 -24.94 27.37
C ASP A 327 27.56 -25.30 28.04
N PRO A 328 28.68 -25.49 27.29
CA PRO A 328 29.97 -25.85 27.88
C PRO A 328 30.56 -24.79 28.82
N GLU A 329 30.22 -23.50 28.66
CA GLU A 329 30.77 -22.40 29.46
C GLU A 329 29.86 -22.03 30.64
N ARG A 330 28.54 -22.20 30.51
CA ARG A 330 27.52 -21.72 31.46
C ARG A 330 26.56 -22.76 32.03
N GLY A 331 26.64 -24.02 31.60
CA GLY A 331 25.84 -25.12 32.16
C GLY A 331 24.48 -25.28 31.49
N GLN A 332 23.47 -24.50 31.89
CA GLN A 332 22.11 -24.55 31.32
C GLN A 332 21.64 -23.15 30.98
N VAL A 333 21.43 -22.89 29.69
CA VAL A 333 21.07 -21.57 29.15
C VAL A 333 19.71 -21.60 28.45
N LEU A 334 19.05 -20.45 28.37
CA LEU A 334 17.79 -20.31 27.65
C LEU A 334 18.08 -20.19 26.14
N HIS A 335 17.84 -21.27 25.40
CA HIS A 335 17.98 -21.33 23.96
C HIS A 335 16.68 -20.89 23.30
N VAL A 336 16.73 -19.80 22.53
CA VAL A 336 15.60 -19.25 21.77
C VAL A 336 15.85 -19.48 20.28
N THR A 337 14.93 -20.19 19.60
CA THR A 337 15.00 -20.43 18.17
C THR A 337 13.77 -19.90 17.44
N GLU A 338 13.95 -18.97 16.50
CA GLU A 338 12.92 -18.59 15.52
C GLU A 338 13.10 -19.44 14.26
N LYS A 339 12.16 -20.36 13.99
CA LYS A 339 12.34 -21.45 13.01
C LYS A 339 11.73 -21.21 11.64
N ALA A 340 11.02 -20.11 11.44
CA ALA A 340 10.25 -19.87 10.22
C ALA A 340 10.70 -18.65 9.41
N PHE A 341 10.02 -18.45 8.29
CA PHE A 341 10.28 -17.34 7.36
C PHE A 341 9.52 -16.06 7.75
N GLY A 342 8.33 -16.18 8.35
CA GLY A 342 7.58 -15.05 8.93
C GLY A 342 7.86 -14.88 10.42
N ARG A 343 8.18 -13.65 10.84
CA ARG A 343 8.62 -13.33 12.21
C ARG A 343 7.47 -12.84 13.06
N ASN A 344 6.67 -13.73 13.67
CA ASN A 344 5.38 -13.32 14.25
C ASN A 344 5.03 -13.92 15.63
N SER A 345 5.99 -14.59 16.26
CA SER A 345 5.76 -15.38 17.45
C SER A 345 6.76 -15.03 18.55
N GLY A 346 6.27 -14.87 19.78
CA GLY A 346 7.05 -14.50 20.93
C GLY A 346 6.64 -15.24 22.20
N VAL A 347 7.60 -15.39 23.10
CA VAL A 347 7.48 -16.14 24.34
C VAL A 347 7.55 -15.18 25.52
N ALA A 348 6.50 -15.17 26.34
CA ALA A 348 6.50 -14.44 27.59
C ALA A 348 7.31 -15.20 28.65
N LEU A 349 8.20 -14.49 29.33
CA LEU A 349 9.06 -15.05 30.36
C LEU A 349 8.25 -15.25 31.66
N PRO A 350 8.65 -16.19 32.55
CA PRO A 350 7.93 -16.44 33.78
C PRO A 350 7.78 -15.21 34.67
N VAL A 351 6.68 -15.15 35.42
CA VAL A 351 6.38 -14.08 36.38
C VAL A 351 6.24 -14.63 37.79
N ARG A 352 6.24 -13.74 38.79
CA ARG A 352 6.07 -14.13 40.19
C ARG A 352 4.62 -14.56 40.46
N LYS A 353 4.46 -15.75 41.06
CA LYS A 353 3.16 -16.30 41.47
C LYS A 353 2.47 -15.55 42.62
N ASP A 354 3.19 -14.66 43.31
CA ASP A 354 2.64 -13.80 44.35
C ASP A 354 1.99 -12.51 43.82
N GLY A 355 1.98 -12.31 42.50
CA GLY A 355 1.42 -11.13 41.84
C GLY A 355 2.19 -9.83 42.07
N GLN A 356 3.37 -9.88 42.70
CA GLN A 356 4.23 -8.71 42.86
C GLN A 356 4.92 -8.34 41.53
N PRO A 357 5.23 -7.05 41.29
CA PRO A 357 6.07 -6.66 40.16
C PRO A 357 7.43 -7.38 40.18
N LEU A 358 7.99 -7.63 38.99
CA LEU A 358 9.33 -8.21 38.83
C LEU A 358 10.43 -7.24 39.30
N ALA A 359 10.20 -5.93 39.14
CA ALA A 359 11.09 -4.88 39.60
C ALA A 359 10.36 -3.54 39.74
N ARG A 360 10.88 -2.69 40.64
CA ARG A 360 10.63 -1.24 40.65
C ARG A 360 11.80 -0.52 40.00
N VAL A 361 11.50 0.40 39.08
CA VAL A 361 12.53 1.11 38.30
C VAL A 361 13.37 2.05 39.19
N ALA A 362 12.84 2.50 40.33
CA ALA A 362 13.57 3.28 41.32
C ALA A 362 14.63 2.46 42.08
N ASP A 363 14.34 1.19 42.38
CA ASP A 363 15.15 0.34 43.26
C ASP A 363 16.21 -0.45 42.47
N THR A 364 15.80 -0.99 41.32
CA THR A 364 16.65 -1.78 40.41
C THR A 364 16.49 -1.24 38.98
N PRO A 365 17.16 -0.12 38.64
CA PRO A 365 16.95 0.59 37.38
C PRO A 365 17.53 -0.11 36.15
N THR A 366 18.33 -1.16 36.32
CA THR A 366 19.04 -1.82 35.21
C THR A 366 18.53 -3.25 35.02
N LEU A 367 18.12 -3.60 33.81
CA LEU A 367 17.89 -4.99 33.40
C LEU A 367 19.16 -5.54 32.76
N SER A 368 19.80 -6.53 33.40
CA SER A 368 21.05 -7.14 32.93
C SER A 368 20.87 -8.62 32.60
N PHE A 369 21.60 -9.07 31.59
CA PHE A 369 21.66 -10.47 31.16
C PHE A 369 22.96 -10.72 30.38
N SER A 370 23.32 -11.99 30.25
CA SER A 370 24.34 -12.46 29.31
C SER A 370 23.65 -12.99 28.05
N ILE A 371 24.20 -12.68 26.87
CA ILE A 371 23.63 -13.11 25.57
C ILE A 371 24.74 -13.50 24.58
N ARG A 372 24.44 -14.44 23.68
CA ARG A 372 25.21 -14.66 22.44
C ARG A 372 24.28 -14.96 21.27
N THR A 373 24.76 -14.66 20.05
CA THR A 373 24.06 -14.96 18.81
C THR A 373 25.03 -15.00 17.62
N LYS A 374 24.61 -15.65 16.54
CA LYS A 374 25.18 -15.51 15.19
C LYS A 374 24.19 -14.92 14.17
N ALA A 375 22.98 -14.59 14.60
CA ALA A 375 21.95 -14.06 13.71
C ALA A 375 22.25 -12.62 13.33
N GLU A 376 22.13 -12.30 12.04
CA GLU A 376 22.13 -10.91 11.56
C GLU A 376 20.79 -10.20 11.85
N ASP A 377 19.70 -10.97 11.93
CA ASP A 377 18.35 -10.51 12.25
C ASP A 377 18.21 -10.13 13.74
N THR A 378 17.54 -9.01 14.05
CA THR A 378 17.36 -8.51 15.42
C THR A 378 16.25 -9.25 16.19
N ILE A 379 16.27 -9.28 17.53
CA ILE A 379 15.18 -9.77 18.38
C ILE A 379 14.72 -8.68 19.35
N GLY A 380 13.45 -8.73 19.76
CA GLY A 380 12.83 -7.78 20.67
C GLY A 380 12.73 -8.33 22.10
N LEU A 381 12.94 -7.45 23.06
CA LEU A 381 12.61 -7.65 24.45
C LEU A 381 11.51 -6.65 24.83
N ALA A 382 10.30 -7.14 25.01
CA ALA A 382 9.17 -6.32 25.44
C ALA A 382 9.08 -6.33 26.97
N ILE A 383 9.01 -5.14 27.56
CA ILE A 383 9.02 -4.88 28.99
C ILE A 383 7.65 -4.29 29.36
N HIS A 384 6.84 -5.09 30.06
CA HIS A 384 5.45 -4.74 30.39
C HIS A 384 5.39 -3.97 31.71
N GLY A 385 4.68 -2.84 31.72
CA GLY A 385 4.50 -1.98 32.89
C GLY A 385 3.25 -2.29 33.70
N ASN A 386 3.20 -1.79 34.93
CA ASN A 386 2.02 -1.86 35.80
C ASN A 386 0.81 -1.03 35.31
N ASN A 387 1.02 -0.12 34.37
CA ASN A 387 -0.03 0.66 33.71
C ASN A 387 -0.61 -0.01 32.45
N GLY A 388 -0.17 -1.22 32.10
CA GLY A 388 -0.57 -1.93 30.88
C GLY A 388 0.16 -1.49 29.59
N HIS A 389 0.96 -0.43 29.64
CA HIS A 389 1.84 -0.05 28.52
C HIS A 389 3.08 -0.95 28.47
N THR A 390 3.73 -0.98 27.31
CA THR A 390 4.92 -1.81 27.07
C THR A 390 6.04 -0.99 26.43
N ALA A 391 7.23 -1.10 26.99
CA ALA A 391 8.47 -0.64 26.37
C ALA A 391 9.14 -1.78 25.58
N TYR A 392 9.95 -1.45 24.60
CA TYR A 392 10.63 -2.40 23.72
C TYR A 392 12.12 -2.13 23.69
N VAL A 393 12.91 -3.19 23.62
CA VAL A 393 14.35 -3.11 23.40
C VAL A 393 14.70 -4.00 22.22
N THR A 394 15.35 -3.44 21.20
CA THR A 394 15.74 -4.16 19.98
C THR A 394 17.19 -4.59 20.12
N LEU A 395 17.43 -5.89 20.23
CA LEU A 395 18.74 -6.53 20.38
C LEU A 395 19.24 -7.04 19.00
N GLY A 396 20.47 -6.71 18.61
CA GLY A 396 21.07 -7.19 17.36
C GLY A 396 21.93 -6.11 16.68
N ARG A 397 22.30 -6.27 15.40
CA ARG A 397 23.09 -5.24 14.69
C ARG A 397 22.26 -4.21 13.93
N ASP A 398 21.20 -4.62 13.25
CA ASP A 398 20.42 -3.75 12.34
C ASP A 398 19.35 -2.88 13.03
N VAL A 399 19.69 -2.32 14.19
CA VAL A 399 18.74 -1.73 15.15
C VAL A 399 18.35 -0.27 14.84
N ASN A 400 19.08 0.40 13.94
CA ASN A 400 18.93 1.83 13.62
C ASN A 400 18.04 2.11 12.41
N TYR A 401 17.40 1.08 11.87
CA TYR A 401 16.93 1.03 10.49
C TYR A 401 15.95 2.13 10.07
N ARG A 402 15.04 2.59 10.95
CA ARG A 402 14.11 3.69 10.66
C ARG A 402 13.70 4.43 11.94
N GLN A 403 14.61 5.20 12.54
CA GLN A 403 14.23 6.20 13.55
C GLN A 403 13.56 7.43 12.89
N ALA A 404 12.41 7.20 12.23
CA ALA A 404 11.50 8.23 11.76
C ALA A 404 10.22 8.34 12.62
N ALA A 405 10.14 7.54 13.69
CA ALA A 405 9.51 7.93 14.95
C ALA A 405 10.02 6.98 16.03
N PRO A 406 10.76 7.42 17.06
CA PRO A 406 10.72 6.71 18.32
C PRO A 406 9.29 6.84 18.84
N SER A 407 8.47 5.80 18.66
CA SER A 407 7.50 5.48 19.71
C SER A 407 8.34 5.38 20.98
N ALA A 408 8.21 6.35 21.90
CA ALA A 408 9.27 6.70 22.83
C ALA A 408 9.75 5.53 23.73
N SER A 409 8.95 4.46 23.77
CA SER A 409 9.19 3.15 24.37
C SER A 409 10.27 2.26 23.71
N ALA A 410 10.83 2.55 22.52
CA ALA A 410 11.72 1.62 21.80
C ALA A 410 13.23 2.00 21.85
N MET A 411 14.07 1.16 22.49
CA MET A 411 15.53 1.38 22.62
C MET A 411 16.37 0.38 21.79
N PRO A 412 17.29 0.83 20.92
CA PRO A 412 18.22 -0.05 20.23
C PRO A 412 19.41 -0.47 21.12
N VAL A 413 19.81 -1.74 21.02
CA VAL A 413 21.01 -2.30 21.69
C VAL A 413 21.82 -3.13 20.69
N PRO A 414 22.83 -2.50 20.05
CA PRO A 414 23.87 -3.16 19.27
C PRO A 414 24.51 -4.37 19.98
N LEU A 415 24.57 -5.51 19.29
CA LEU A 415 25.23 -6.75 19.73
C LEU A 415 26.32 -7.22 18.76
N LYS A 416 27.30 -7.98 19.26
CA LYS A 416 28.14 -8.86 18.43
C LYS A 416 27.36 -10.07 17.93
N THR A 417 27.62 -10.46 16.68
CA THR A 417 27.03 -11.63 16.00
C THR A 417 28.09 -12.69 15.64
N ASP A 418 29.22 -12.71 16.36
CA ASP A 418 30.30 -13.68 16.19
C ASP A 418 30.08 -15.00 16.95
N GLY A 419 29.01 -15.09 17.72
CA GLY A 419 28.69 -16.23 18.60
C GLY A 419 29.36 -16.18 19.98
N THR A 420 30.06 -15.09 20.34
CA THR A 420 30.67 -14.95 21.67
C THR A 420 29.67 -14.44 22.72
N TRP A 421 29.84 -14.87 23.97
CA TRP A 421 29.08 -14.35 25.11
C TRP A 421 29.44 -12.89 25.39
N GLN A 422 28.43 -12.03 25.49
CA GLN A 422 28.56 -10.63 25.90
C GLN A 422 27.54 -10.31 26.99
N LYS A 423 27.93 -9.44 27.93
CA LYS A 423 27.03 -8.97 29.00
C LYS A 423 26.37 -7.66 28.57
N VAL A 424 25.06 -7.57 28.80
CA VAL A 424 24.22 -6.41 28.47
C VAL A 424 23.61 -5.85 29.77
N GLY A 425 23.42 -4.54 29.83
CA GLY A 425 22.70 -3.86 30.90
C GLY A 425 21.92 -2.67 30.36
N ILE A 426 20.59 -2.77 30.36
CA ILE A 426 19.65 -1.78 29.82
C ILE A 426 19.21 -0.84 30.95
N ASP A 427 19.30 0.48 30.74
CA ASP A 427 18.70 1.46 31.64
C ASP A 427 17.18 1.52 31.43
N LEU A 428 16.42 1.19 32.46
CA LEU A 428 14.96 1.18 32.44
C LEU A 428 14.37 2.57 32.66
N LYS A 429 15.12 3.53 33.21
CA LYS A 429 14.61 4.89 33.51
C LYS A 429 14.05 5.63 32.28
N PRO A 430 14.76 5.74 31.14
CA PRO A 430 14.22 6.41 29.97
C PRO A 430 13.01 5.66 29.38
N LEU A 431 13.07 4.32 29.36
CA LEU A 431 11.99 3.46 28.87
C LEU A 431 10.70 3.61 29.71
N ALA A 432 10.85 3.60 31.03
CA ALA A 432 9.77 3.74 32.00
C ALA A 432 9.13 5.13 31.95
N ALA A 433 9.95 6.19 31.88
CA ALA A 433 9.47 7.56 31.73
C ALA A 433 8.70 7.77 30.42
N ALA A 434 9.17 7.17 29.32
CA ALA A 434 8.53 7.25 28.01
C ALA A 434 7.22 6.44 27.90
N ALA A 435 7.15 5.28 28.56
CA ALA A 435 5.96 4.42 28.58
C ALA A 435 5.02 4.67 29.77
N GLY A 436 5.37 5.59 30.67
CA GLY A 436 4.55 6.02 31.81
C GLY A 436 4.38 5.00 32.95
N PHE A 437 5.29 4.03 33.09
CA PHE A 437 5.25 3.04 34.18
C PHE A 437 6.35 3.28 35.23
N ASP A 438 6.16 2.80 36.45
CA ASP A 438 7.18 2.84 37.54
C ASP A 438 7.70 1.45 37.94
N SER A 439 6.99 0.39 37.52
CA SER A 439 7.22 -0.98 37.93
C SER A 439 7.05 -1.93 36.74
N VAL A 440 7.95 -2.89 36.59
CA VAL A 440 7.89 -3.93 35.54
C VAL A 440 7.10 -5.11 36.04
N THR A 441 6.06 -5.52 35.31
CA THR A 441 5.16 -6.64 35.65
C THR A 441 5.41 -7.90 34.83
N GLY A 442 6.11 -7.78 33.69
CA GLY A 442 6.43 -8.91 32.83
C GLY A 442 7.50 -8.58 31.79
N ILE A 443 8.11 -9.61 31.22
CA ILE A 443 9.02 -9.50 30.08
C ILE A 443 8.58 -10.54 29.03
N SER A 444 8.74 -10.25 27.75
CA SER A 444 8.66 -11.25 26.68
C SER A 444 9.76 -11.09 25.65
N ILE A 445 10.26 -12.22 25.15
CA ILE A 445 11.15 -12.28 24.00
C ILE A 445 10.27 -12.48 22.78
N GLU A 446 10.24 -11.52 21.89
CA GLU A 446 9.41 -11.56 20.67
C GLU A 446 10.18 -10.90 19.52
N PRO A 447 9.78 -11.03 18.24
CA PRO A 447 10.46 -10.34 17.17
C PRO A 447 10.39 -8.84 17.44
N ALA A 448 11.50 -8.13 17.25
CA ALA A 448 11.47 -6.68 17.41
C ALA A 448 10.39 -6.10 16.46
N PRO A 449 9.60 -5.09 16.87
CA PRO A 449 8.40 -4.69 16.11
C PRO A 449 8.67 -4.47 14.62
N ILE A 450 9.76 -3.76 14.28
CA ILE A 450 10.13 -3.50 12.88
C ILE A 450 10.51 -4.76 12.07
N SER A 451 10.94 -5.83 12.75
CA SER A 451 11.46 -7.06 12.11
C SER A 451 10.36 -8.05 11.74
N VAL A 452 9.16 -7.93 12.32
CA VAL A 452 7.97 -8.70 11.91
C VAL A 452 7.68 -8.56 10.41
N MET A 453 8.03 -7.40 9.86
CA MET A 453 7.67 -7.00 8.49
C MET A 453 8.74 -7.24 7.45
N ARG A 454 9.92 -7.75 7.83
CA ARG A 454 11.05 -7.87 6.89
C ARG A 454 11.28 -9.28 6.41
N ASP A 455 11.77 -9.37 5.17
CA ASP A 455 12.52 -10.54 4.75
C ASP A 455 13.70 -10.76 5.71
N ARG A 456 13.87 -12.03 6.09
CA ARG A 456 15.00 -12.46 6.91
C ARG A 456 16.26 -12.40 6.08
N ARG A 457 17.32 -11.80 6.61
CA ARG A 457 18.61 -11.66 5.88
C ARG A 457 19.20 -13.01 5.47
N ILE A 458 18.99 -14.02 6.31
CA ILE A 458 19.41 -15.41 6.11
C ILE A 458 18.22 -16.31 6.46
N GLN A 459 17.97 -17.39 5.69
CA GLN A 459 16.84 -18.30 5.92
C GLN A 459 17.10 -19.37 7.02
N GLU A 460 18.30 -19.43 7.59
CA GLU A 460 18.68 -20.32 8.70
C GLU A 460 18.07 -19.87 10.04
N PRO A 461 17.60 -20.75 10.94
CA PRO A 461 16.91 -20.35 12.17
C PRO A 461 17.64 -19.27 13.00
N ILE A 462 16.90 -18.26 13.46
CA ILE A 462 17.44 -17.20 14.31
C ILE A 462 17.66 -17.78 15.70
N VAL A 463 18.90 -17.73 16.20
CA VAL A 463 19.27 -18.29 17.50
C VAL A 463 19.79 -17.21 18.44
N PHE A 464 19.23 -17.16 19.64
CA PHE A 464 19.76 -16.40 20.77
C PHE A 464 19.85 -17.30 21.99
N ASP A 465 21.02 -17.35 22.62
CA ASP A 465 21.17 -17.97 23.94
C ASP A 465 21.22 -16.86 24.99
N LEU A 466 20.41 -16.97 26.05
CA LEU A 466 20.36 -16.03 27.17
C LEU A 466 20.65 -16.71 28.51
N ASP A 467 21.28 -15.96 29.42
CA ASP A 467 21.60 -16.39 30.78
C ASP A 467 21.62 -15.19 31.75
N GLU A 468 21.57 -15.46 33.06
CA GLU A 468 21.70 -14.48 34.16
C GLU A 468 20.72 -13.28 34.10
N ILE A 469 19.50 -13.48 33.59
CA ILE A 469 18.49 -12.42 33.41
C ILE A 469 18.04 -11.90 34.78
N ARG A 470 18.41 -10.66 35.13
CA ARG A 470 18.16 -10.07 36.45
C ARG A 470 17.95 -8.55 36.40
N PHE A 471 17.13 -8.04 37.31
CA PHE A 471 17.13 -6.61 37.64
C PHE A 471 18.20 -6.32 38.69
N THR A 472 18.89 -5.19 38.56
CA THR A 472 20.04 -4.83 39.39
C THR A 472 20.15 -3.31 39.56
N SER A 473 20.91 -2.90 40.58
CA SER A 473 21.41 -1.53 40.77
C SER A 473 22.79 -1.30 40.15
N ASP A 474 23.40 -2.33 39.55
CA ASP A 474 24.62 -2.19 38.74
C ASP A 474 24.39 -1.12 37.63
N PRO A 475 25.40 -0.32 37.27
CA PRO A 475 25.27 0.63 36.16
C PRO A 475 24.99 -0.12 34.84
N PRO A 476 24.20 0.46 33.92
CA PRO A 476 23.99 -0.11 32.60
C PRO A 476 25.32 -0.28 31.87
N THR A 477 25.48 -1.40 31.19
CA THR A 477 26.66 -1.63 30.34
C THR A 477 26.37 -0.97 29.01
N PRO A 478 27.23 -0.06 28.51
CA PRO A 478 26.97 0.61 27.24
C PRO A 478 26.84 -0.44 26.12
N PRO A 479 25.95 -0.22 25.14
CA PRO A 479 25.86 -1.09 23.97
C PRO A 479 27.19 -1.17 23.20
N TYR A 480 27.31 -2.15 22.31
CA TYR A 480 28.48 -2.30 21.44
C TYR A 480 28.83 -0.97 20.74
N ALA A 481 30.13 -0.67 20.64
CA ALA A 481 30.65 0.62 20.19
C ALA A 481 30.23 0.97 18.74
N ASP A 482 30.25 2.26 18.42
CA ASP A 482 29.87 2.77 17.09
C ASP A 482 30.68 2.09 15.97
N LEU A 483 29.96 1.60 14.95
CA LEU A 483 30.52 0.92 13.77
C LEU A 483 31.61 1.76 13.11
N GLN A 484 32.80 1.18 12.94
CA GLN A 484 33.91 1.83 12.23
C GLN A 484 33.99 1.34 10.79
N PRO A 485 34.24 2.20 9.78
CA PRO A 485 34.34 1.77 8.40
C PRO A 485 35.59 0.90 8.22
N SER A 486 35.43 -0.37 7.85
CA SER A 486 36.54 -1.32 7.67
C SER A 486 36.22 -2.35 6.59
N ALA A 487 37.01 -2.39 5.51
CA ALA A 487 36.80 -3.31 4.40
C ALA A 487 37.13 -4.77 4.71
N THR A 488 37.93 -5.03 5.76
CA THR A 488 38.41 -6.37 6.13
C THR A 488 37.80 -6.87 7.44
N SER A 489 36.89 -6.11 8.04
CA SER A 489 36.17 -6.55 9.25
C SER A 489 35.39 -7.84 9.00
N PRO A 490 35.31 -8.77 9.96
CA PRO A 490 34.35 -9.86 9.89
C PRO A 490 32.90 -9.34 9.87
N ASP A 491 32.63 -8.13 10.36
CA ASP A 491 31.32 -7.50 10.34
C ASP A 491 30.96 -6.95 8.94
N SER A 492 29.86 -7.44 8.37
CA SER A 492 29.30 -6.94 7.11
C SER A 492 28.80 -5.50 7.22
N GLU A 493 28.35 -5.03 8.38
CA GLU A 493 27.92 -3.64 8.57
C GLU A 493 29.12 -2.66 8.49
N GLU A 494 30.29 -3.03 9.02
CA GLU A 494 31.53 -2.24 8.91
C GLU A 494 32.09 -2.23 7.48
N ARG A 495 31.96 -3.35 6.74
CA ARG A 495 32.31 -3.43 5.30
C ARG A 495 31.34 -2.61 4.44
N ALA A 496 30.04 -2.65 4.73
CA ALA A 496 29.03 -1.83 4.05
C ALA A 496 29.23 -0.34 4.33
N LEU A 497 29.56 0.03 5.57
CA LEU A 497 29.90 1.39 5.97
C LEU A 497 31.18 1.91 5.30
N PHE A 498 32.18 1.06 5.10
CA PHE A 498 33.36 1.37 4.29
C PHE A 498 32.97 1.69 2.84
N ALA A 499 32.18 0.82 2.20
CA ALA A 499 31.74 1.01 0.83
C ALA A 499 30.86 2.27 0.66
N ALA A 500 29.91 2.51 1.58
CA ALA A 500 29.04 3.68 1.58
C ALA A 500 29.80 5.01 1.66
N LYS A 501 30.91 5.03 2.41
CA LYS A 501 31.78 6.21 2.61
C LYS A 501 32.90 6.32 1.57
N ALA A 502 33.02 5.39 0.63
CA ALA A 502 34.07 5.42 -0.38
C ALA A 502 33.87 6.57 -1.38
N THR A 503 34.93 7.36 -1.58
CA THR A 503 34.97 8.49 -2.53
C THR A 503 35.95 8.27 -3.68
N ALA A 504 36.73 7.18 -3.64
CA ALA A 504 37.68 6.75 -4.66
C ALA A 504 37.75 5.22 -4.69
N SER A 505 38.19 4.65 -5.82
CA SER A 505 38.35 3.19 -5.94
C SER A 505 39.56 2.68 -5.15
N SER A 506 39.47 1.45 -4.68
CA SER A 506 40.57 0.71 -4.03
C SER A 506 40.43 -0.79 -4.30
N PRO A 507 41.52 -1.58 -4.24
CA PRO A 507 41.44 -3.05 -4.36
C PRO A 507 40.45 -3.68 -3.38
N GLU A 508 40.37 -3.12 -2.17
CA GLU A 508 39.42 -3.51 -1.14
C GLU A 508 37.97 -3.25 -1.59
N LEU A 509 37.66 -2.06 -2.09
CA LEU A 509 36.31 -1.72 -2.58
C LEU A 509 35.90 -2.59 -3.78
N VAL A 510 36.83 -2.86 -4.70
CA VAL A 510 36.60 -3.77 -5.84
C VAL A 510 36.24 -5.18 -5.35
N ALA A 511 36.88 -5.67 -4.28
CA ALA A 511 36.57 -6.97 -3.69
C ALA A 511 35.16 -7.00 -3.04
N LEU A 512 34.73 -5.91 -2.40
CA LEU A 512 33.42 -5.82 -1.75
C LEU A 512 32.22 -5.92 -2.71
N ILE A 513 32.41 -5.65 -4.01
CA ILE A 513 31.38 -5.83 -5.04
C ILE A 513 30.82 -7.26 -5.06
N VAL A 514 31.66 -8.26 -4.72
CA VAL A 514 31.31 -9.69 -4.72
C VAL A 514 31.32 -10.31 -3.32
N ASP A 515 31.16 -9.48 -2.27
CA ASP A 515 31.05 -9.92 -0.88
C ASP A 515 29.88 -10.91 -0.68
N PRO A 516 29.97 -11.87 0.26
CA PRO A 516 28.84 -12.74 0.61
C PRO A 516 27.58 -11.98 1.04
N SER A 517 27.70 -10.84 1.72
CA SER A 517 26.58 -10.03 2.20
C SER A 517 25.98 -9.15 1.09
N SER A 518 24.66 -9.23 0.90
CA SER A 518 23.91 -8.39 -0.05
C SER A 518 24.05 -6.89 0.28
N LEU A 519 24.00 -6.53 1.56
CA LEU A 519 24.18 -5.15 2.03
C LEU A 519 25.53 -4.56 1.57
N VAL A 520 26.60 -5.36 1.68
CA VAL A 520 27.95 -4.94 1.27
C VAL A 520 28.02 -4.78 -0.25
N ARG A 521 27.52 -5.76 -1.02
CA ARG A 521 27.46 -5.67 -2.49
C ARG A 521 26.64 -4.47 -2.98
N LEU A 522 25.50 -4.19 -2.34
CA LEU A 522 24.64 -3.04 -2.64
C LEU A 522 25.40 -1.72 -2.50
N ASN A 523 26.09 -1.53 -1.37
CA ASN A 523 26.85 -0.32 -1.10
C ASN A 523 28.11 -0.20 -1.96
N ALA A 524 28.78 -1.32 -2.28
CA ALA A 524 29.91 -1.33 -3.20
C ALA A 524 29.47 -0.96 -4.62
N ALA A 525 28.40 -1.56 -5.13
CA ALA A 525 27.83 -1.21 -6.44
C ALA A 525 27.35 0.26 -6.49
N ASP A 526 26.69 0.74 -5.44
CA ASP A 526 26.27 2.15 -5.30
C ASP A 526 27.46 3.13 -5.31
N ALA A 527 28.60 2.77 -4.70
CA ALA A 527 29.81 3.58 -4.78
C ALA A 527 30.31 3.76 -6.24
N TYR A 528 30.21 2.70 -7.06
CA TYR A 528 30.55 2.75 -8.50
C TYR A 528 29.48 3.41 -9.40
N LEU A 529 28.40 3.97 -8.84
CA LEU A 529 27.59 5.00 -9.54
C LEU A 529 28.23 6.39 -9.50
N ARG A 530 29.22 6.59 -8.61
CA ARG A 530 29.94 7.86 -8.38
C ARG A 530 31.43 7.76 -8.70
N ILE A 531 31.99 6.55 -8.69
CA ILE A 531 33.41 6.25 -8.91
C ILE A 531 33.58 5.59 -10.28
N LYS A 532 34.60 6.04 -11.02
CA LYS A 532 35.06 5.42 -12.28
C LYS A 532 36.27 4.54 -12.03
N ASP A 533 36.16 3.25 -12.38
CA ASP A 533 37.27 2.30 -12.39
C ASP A 533 36.95 1.08 -13.27
N ASP A 534 37.75 0.87 -14.32
CA ASP A 534 37.58 -0.28 -15.21
C ASP A 534 37.92 -1.62 -14.53
N LEU A 535 38.72 -1.61 -13.46
CA LEU A 535 39.03 -2.81 -12.66
C LEU A 535 37.80 -3.33 -11.90
N ALA A 536 36.77 -2.50 -11.68
CA ALA A 536 35.52 -2.92 -11.06
C ALA A 536 34.62 -3.72 -12.03
N GLN A 537 34.77 -3.54 -13.36
CA GLN A 537 33.85 -4.11 -14.35
C GLN A 537 33.64 -5.64 -14.22
N PRO A 538 34.67 -6.50 -14.07
CA PRO A 538 34.47 -7.95 -13.97
C PRO A 538 33.59 -8.36 -12.78
N ASN A 539 33.74 -7.68 -11.65
CA ASN A 539 32.96 -7.94 -10.45
C ASN A 539 31.55 -7.35 -10.55
N LEU A 540 31.38 -6.17 -11.17
CA LEU A 540 30.07 -5.59 -11.48
C LEU A 540 29.27 -6.49 -12.43
N ILE A 541 29.89 -7.04 -13.48
CA ILE A 541 29.26 -7.99 -14.42
C ILE A 541 28.74 -9.24 -13.69
N LYS A 542 29.59 -9.85 -12.85
CA LYS A 542 29.20 -11.03 -12.04
C LYS A 542 28.02 -10.71 -11.12
N THR A 543 28.00 -9.51 -10.56
CA THR A 543 26.98 -9.08 -9.58
C THR A 543 25.67 -8.68 -10.25
N ALA A 544 25.73 -8.04 -11.41
CA ALA A 544 24.58 -7.65 -12.22
C ALA A 544 23.74 -8.85 -12.69
N MET A 545 24.40 -9.99 -12.93
CA MET A 545 23.77 -11.26 -13.31
C MET A 545 23.41 -12.16 -12.11
N GLY A 546 23.39 -11.61 -10.89
CA GLY A 546 23.02 -12.32 -9.67
C GLY A 546 21.51 -12.58 -9.52
N LEU A 547 21.15 -13.32 -8.46
CA LEU A 547 19.76 -13.61 -8.08
C LEU A 547 19.10 -12.50 -7.23
N ASP A 548 19.92 -11.65 -6.62
CA ASP A 548 19.50 -10.51 -5.80
C ASP A 548 19.05 -9.37 -6.75
N PRO A 549 17.75 -9.04 -6.84
CA PRO A 549 17.23 -8.14 -7.88
C PRO A 549 17.86 -6.75 -7.80
N VAL A 550 17.93 -6.20 -6.60
CA VAL A 550 18.31 -4.81 -6.32
C VAL A 550 19.80 -4.61 -6.45
N VAL A 551 20.58 -5.54 -5.89
CA VAL A 551 22.04 -5.56 -6.07
C VAL A 551 22.37 -5.76 -7.54
N GLY A 552 21.65 -6.64 -8.25
CA GLY A 552 21.81 -6.87 -9.68
C GLY A 552 21.55 -5.62 -10.52
N ALA A 553 20.40 -4.97 -10.33
CA ALA A 553 20.07 -3.72 -11.03
C ALA A 553 21.00 -2.56 -10.67
N THR A 554 21.45 -2.45 -9.41
CA THR A 554 22.40 -1.42 -8.97
C THR A 554 23.79 -1.64 -9.56
N ALA A 555 24.28 -2.88 -9.58
CA ALA A 555 25.51 -3.24 -10.27
C ALA A 555 25.41 -3.02 -11.78
N LEU A 556 24.23 -3.23 -12.39
CA LEU A 556 24.01 -2.94 -13.80
C LEU A 556 24.01 -1.43 -14.11
N ARG A 557 23.36 -0.61 -13.27
CA ARG A 557 23.42 0.87 -13.33
C ARG A 557 24.87 1.35 -13.18
N ALA A 558 25.63 0.79 -12.24
CA ALA A 558 27.04 1.11 -12.01
C ALA A 558 27.93 0.69 -13.19
N LEU A 559 27.69 -0.47 -13.78
CA LEU A 559 28.39 -0.95 -14.96
C LEU A 559 28.11 -0.07 -16.19
N ALA A 560 26.85 0.33 -16.40
CA ALA A 560 26.49 1.30 -17.43
C ALA A 560 27.13 2.67 -17.18
N HIS A 561 27.23 3.10 -15.91
CA HIS A 561 27.99 4.28 -15.54
C HIS A 561 29.47 4.14 -15.90
N GLN A 562 30.13 2.99 -15.69
CA GLN A 562 31.51 2.76 -16.16
C GLN A 562 31.61 2.94 -17.68
N GLY A 563 30.71 2.28 -18.42
CA GLY A 563 30.59 2.40 -19.88
C GLY A 563 31.59 1.53 -20.65
N GLY A 564 31.70 1.79 -21.96
CA GLY A 564 32.48 0.96 -22.87
C GLY A 564 31.72 -0.26 -23.40
N GLN A 565 32.30 -0.94 -24.39
CA GLN A 565 31.58 -1.98 -25.14
C GLN A 565 31.23 -3.21 -24.29
N ILE A 566 32.09 -3.62 -23.34
CA ILE A 566 31.83 -4.79 -22.47
C ILE A 566 30.65 -4.51 -21.54
N ALA A 567 30.63 -3.33 -20.91
CA ALA A 567 29.51 -2.87 -20.08
C ALA A 567 28.19 -2.90 -20.86
N MET A 568 28.13 -2.23 -22.02
CA MET A 568 26.89 -2.16 -22.81
C MET A 568 26.44 -3.51 -23.36
N THR A 569 27.38 -4.39 -23.74
CA THR A 569 27.06 -5.79 -24.12
C THR A 569 26.46 -6.55 -22.93
N THR A 570 26.91 -6.28 -21.71
CA THR A 570 26.33 -6.88 -20.50
C THR A 570 24.94 -6.32 -20.20
N VAL A 571 24.67 -5.04 -20.46
CA VAL A 571 23.31 -4.46 -20.35
C VAL A 571 22.36 -5.09 -21.37
N GLU A 572 22.80 -5.26 -22.62
CA GLU A 572 22.04 -5.98 -23.66
C GLU A 572 21.72 -7.44 -23.24
N GLN A 573 22.70 -8.15 -22.69
CA GLN A 573 22.51 -9.50 -22.14
C GLN A 573 21.57 -9.50 -20.93
N ALA A 574 21.70 -8.54 -20.01
CA ALA A 574 20.87 -8.40 -18.84
C ALA A 574 19.39 -8.15 -19.19
N MET A 575 19.11 -7.41 -20.27
CA MET A 575 17.74 -7.25 -20.78
C MET A 575 17.15 -8.56 -21.32
N ARG A 576 17.93 -9.35 -22.05
CA ARG A 576 17.46 -10.60 -22.67
C ARG A 576 17.43 -11.80 -21.71
N LEU A 577 18.38 -11.89 -20.78
CA LEU A 577 18.69 -13.08 -19.97
C LEU A 577 18.75 -12.80 -18.45
N GLY A 578 18.49 -11.56 -18.01
CA GLY A 578 18.49 -11.20 -16.60
C GLY A 578 17.51 -12.05 -15.80
N LEU A 579 17.97 -12.60 -14.68
CA LEU A 579 17.21 -13.58 -13.89
C LEU A 579 15.96 -12.97 -13.24
N THR A 580 15.97 -11.65 -12.98
CA THR A 580 14.88 -10.92 -12.32
C THR A 580 14.26 -9.90 -13.28
N SER A 581 12.95 -9.64 -13.15
CA SER A 581 12.28 -8.57 -13.92
C SER A 581 12.86 -7.18 -13.61
N TYR A 582 13.45 -6.97 -12.43
CA TYR A 582 14.05 -5.70 -12.05
C TYR A 582 15.39 -5.45 -12.77
N THR A 583 16.23 -6.49 -12.90
CA THR A 583 17.43 -6.45 -13.75
C THR A 583 17.07 -6.14 -15.21
N ARG A 584 15.97 -6.71 -15.72
CA ARG A 584 15.46 -6.45 -17.07
C ARG A 584 14.85 -5.04 -17.22
N GLU A 585 14.14 -4.53 -16.21
CA GLU A 585 13.64 -3.14 -16.18
C GLU A 585 14.80 -2.15 -16.21
N ALA A 586 15.81 -2.32 -15.35
CA ALA A 586 16.99 -1.48 -15.30
C ALA A 586 17.73 -1.49 -16.65
N ALA A 587 17.92 -2.67 -17.25
CA ALA A 587 18.52 -2.80 -18.58
C ALA A 587 17.73 -2.06 -19.66
N ALA A 588 16.39 -2.21 -19.67
CA ALA A 588 15.49 -1.53 -20.60
C ALA A 588 15.61 -0.01 -20.50
N ARG A 589 15.61 0.55 -19.28
CA ARG A 589 15.77 1.99 -19.04
C ARG A 589 17.13 2.50 -19.53
N ILE A 590 18.22 1.84 -19.13
CA ILE A 590 19.59 2.20 -19.55
C ILE A 590 19.71 2.21 -21.08
N LEU A 591 19.25 1.16 -21.77
CA LEU A 591 19.32 1.08 -23.23
C LEU A 591 18.43 2.14 -23.91
N GLY A 592 17.25 2.44 -23.34
CA GLY A 592 16.40 3.56 -23.77
C GLY A 592 17.07 4.93 -23.70
N GLU A 593 17.82 5.18 -22.62
CA GLU A 593 18.56 6.44 -22.42
C GLU A 593 19.70 6.65 -23.44
N THR A 594 20.30 5.57 -23.97
CA THR A 594 21.31 5.68 -25.05
C THR A 594 20.76 6.24 -26.35
N LYS A 595 19.45 6.05 -26.62
CA LYS A 595 18.77 6.37 -27.89
C LYS A 595 19.42 5.71 -29.12
N GLU A 596 20.17 4.63 -28.95
CA GLU A 596 20.83 3.93 -30.05
C GLU A 596 19.85 3.00 -30.78
N ALA A 597 19.70 3.21 -32.10
CA ALA A 597 18.79 2.41 -32.93
C ALA A 597 19.12 0.90 -32.99
N ARG A 598 20.34 0.47 -32.63
CA ARG A 598 20.74 -0.95 -32.67
C ARG A 598 19.96 -1.82 -31.69
N TYR A 599 19.57 -1.28 -30.54
CA TYR A 599 18.87 -2.05 -29.49
C TYR A 599 17.36 -2.20 -29.74
N VAL A 600 16.79 -1.47 -30.71
CA VAL A 600 15.33 -1.36 -30.91
C VAL A 600 14.63 -2.71 -30.99
N ASN A 601 15.19 -3.67 -31.73
CA ASN A 601 14.58 -5.00 -31.90
C ASN A 601 14.64 -5.85 -30.61
N ASP A 602 15.57 -5.57 -29.70
CA ASP A 602 15.79 -6.37 -28.50
C ASP A 602 14.65 -6.19 -27.48
N PHE A 603 14.00 -5.02 -27.50
CA PHE A 603 12.85 -4.72 -26.64
C PHE A 603 11.62 -5.59 -26.93
N GLN A 604 11.57 -6.26 -28.09
CA GLN A 604 10.47 -7.18 -28.42
C GLN A 604 10.37 -8.33 -27.39
N ILE A 605 11.48 -8.75 -26.78
CA ILE A 605 11.47 -9.80 -25.74
C ILE A 605 10.68 -9.37 -24.49
N LEU A 606 10.62 -8.07 -24.20
CA LEU A 606 9.95 -7.53 -23.02
C LEU A 606 8.44 -7.40 -23.22
N LEU A 607 7.91 -7.54 -24.44
CA LEU A 607 6.46 -7.54 -24.70
C LEU A 607 5.73 -8.67 -23.94
N THR A 608 6.45 -9.73 -23.57
CA THR A 608 5.95 -10.88 -22.80
C THR A 608 6.58 -11.02 -21.41
N ASP A 609 7.23 -9.97 -20.87
CA ASP A 609 7.72 -9.99 -19.49
C ASP A 609 6.55 -10.19 -18.51
N ARG A 610 6.80 -10.87 -17.38
CA ARG A 610 5.78 -11.06 -16.34
C ARG A 610 5.44 -9.76 -15.60
N SER A 611 6.44 -8.91 -15.33
CA SER A 611 6.23 -7.64 -14.62
C SER A 611 5.63 -6.60 -15.55
N ALA A 612 4.52 -5.98 -15.14
CA ALA A 612 3.90 -4.89 -15.88
C ALA A 612 4.84 -3.68 -15.97
N ARG A 613 5.57 -3.35 -14.89
CA ARG A 613 6.60 -2.31 -14.91
C ARG A 613 7.70 -2.54 -15.95
N THR A 614 8.21 -3.76 -16.11
CA THR A 614 9.21 -4.05 -17.15
C THR A 614 8.63 -3.79 -18.56
N ARG A 615 7.34 -4.09 -18.78
CA ARG A 615 6.63 -3.78 -20.03
C ARG A 615 6.41 -2.27 -20.23
N VAL A 616 6.09 -1.52 -19.17
CA VAL A 616 6.03 -0.05 -19.20
C VAL A 616 7.40 0.54 -19.56
N ALA A 617 8.47 0.13 -18.88
CA ALA A 617 9.82 0.60 -19.14
C ALA A 617 10.28 0.31 -20.56
N ALA A 618 9.87 -0.83 -21.15
CA ALA A 618 10.12 -1.14 -22.54
C ALA A 618 9.40 -0.17 -23.50
N ALA A 619 8.13 0.15 -23.26
CA ALA A 619 7.38 1.12 -24.05
C ALA A 619 7.94 2.56 -23.92
N GLU A 620 8.35 2.97 -22.71
CA GLU A 620 9.02 4.25 -22.43
C GLU A 620 10.40 4.33 -23.11
N ALA A 621 11.20 3.26 -23.06
CA ALA A 621 12.50 3.20 -23.71
C ALA A 621 12.37 3.29 -25.24
N LEU A 622 11.46 2.53 -25.83
CA LEU A 622 11.16 2.61 -27.27
C LEU A 622 10.63 4.00 -27.69
N ALA A 623 9.97 4.75 -26.79
CA ALA A 623 9.57 6.12 -27.06
C ALA A 623 10.74 7.10 -27.16
N ASN A 624 11.86 6.81 -26.50
CA ASN A 624 13.08 7.62 -26.55
C ASN A 624 13.99 7.24 -27.74
N MET A 625 13.73 6.11 -28.42
CA MET A 625 14.55 5.62 -29.53
C MET A 625 14.12 6.19 -30.88
N PRO A 626 15.09 6.49 -31.78
CA PRO A 626 14.80 7.06 -33.08
C PRO A 626 14.33 6.01 -34.09
N GLY A 627 13.52 6.47 -35.05
CA GLY A 627 13.20 5.73 -36.27
C GLY A 627 11.90 4.91 -36.22
N LYS A 628 11.41 4.55 -37.41
CA LYS A 628 10.08 3.94 -37.58
C LYS A 628 9.94 2.60 -36.87
N THR A 629 11.00 1.78 -36.79
CA THR A 629 10.95 0.48 -36.11
C THR A 629 10.65 0.62 -34.62
N ALA A 630 11.22 1.63 -33.95
CA ALA A 630 10.95 1.88 -32.53
C ALA A 630 9.48 2.25 -32.29
N ALA A 631 8.94 3.13 -33.14
CA ALA A 631 7.52 3.47 -33.14
C ALA A 631 6.63 2.23 -33.40
N LEU A 632 6.94 1.41 -34.42
CA LEU A 632 6.18 0.20 -34.74
C LEU A 632 6.13 -0.79 -33.56
N LEU A 633 7.28 -1.07 -32.93
CA LEU A 633 7.38 -1.98 -31.78
C LEU A 633 6.66 -1.39 -30.56
N ARG A 634 6.81 -0.08 -30.29
CA ARG A 634 6.08 0.58 -29.21
C ARG A 634 4.56 0.44 -29.37
N MET A 635 4.03 0.58 -30.59
CA MET A 635 2.60 0.41 -30.83
C MET A 635 2.09 -1.04 -30.64
N GLN A 636 2.96 -2.05 -30.58
CA GLN A 636 2.56 -3.43 -30.22
C GLN A 636 2.14 -3.53 -28.74
N PHE A 637 2.68 -2.66 -27.87
CA PHE A 637 2.29 -2.63 -26.45
C PHE A 637 0.84 -2.12 -26.22
N LEU A 638 0.13 -1.66 -27.25
CA LEU A 638 -1.34 -1.43 -27.17
C LEU A 638 -2.15 -2.74 -27.06
N GLU A 639 -1.57 -3.88 -27.43
CA GLU A 639 -2.23 -5.20 -27.38
C GLU A 639 -2.18 -5.83 -25.98
N GLN A 640 -1.57 -5.14 -25.00
CA GLN A 640 -1.45 -5.55 -23.60
C GLN A 640 -2.74 -5.33 -22.82
N GLU A 641 -3.04 -6.13 -21.81
CA GLU A 641 -4.27 -5.94 -21.00
C GLU A 641 -4.18 -4.74 -20.02
N ASP A 642 -2.97 -4.40 -19.56
CA ASP A 642 -2.78 -3.36 -18.54
C ASP A 642 -2.85 -1.94 -19.15
N PRO A 643 -3.78 -1.07 -18.68
CA PRO A 643 -3.96 0.26 -19.23
C PRO A 643 -2.84 1.25 -18.90
N GLU A 644 -1.98 1.01 -17.91
CA GLU A 644 -0.78 1.84 -17.66
C GLU A 644 0.24 1.68 -18.79
N ILE A 645 0.41 0.45 -19.30
CA ILE A 645 1.25 0.18 -20.47
C ILE A 645 0.70 0.88 -21.71
N LYS A 646 -0.61 0.74 -21.97
CA LYS A 646 -1.25 1.42 -23.10
C LYS A 646 -1.16 2.94 -23.00
N LEU A 647 -1.31 3.50 -21.80
CA LEU A 647 -1.19 4.93 -21.56
C LEU A 647 0.23 5.44 -21.84
N ALA A 648 1.27 4.70 -21.46
CA ALA A 648 2.67 5.02 -21.78
C ALA A 648 2.94 5.05 -23.30
N VAL A 649 2.35 4.11 -24.05
CA VAL A 649 2.39 4.10 -25.53
C VAL A 649 1.65 5.29 -26.13
N THR A 650 0.39 5.50 -25.72
CA THR A 650 -0.50 6.52 -26.29
C THR A 650 0.00 7.94 -26.02
N THR A 651 0.42 8.24 -24.80
CA THR A 651 0.92 9.58 -24.43
C THR A 651 2.21 9.95 -25.17
N THR A 652 3.04 8.98 -25.53
CA THR A 652 4.30 9.20 -26.25
C THR A 652 4.20 9.07 -27.77
N ALA A 653 3.03 8.71 -28.31
CA ALA A 653 2.79 8.62 -29.75
C ALA A 653 3.11 9.94 -30.49
N ASP A 654 3.62 9.85 -31.72
CA ASP A 654 3.86 11.01 -32.60
C ASP A 654 2.55 11.36 -33.34
N PRO A 655 1.93 12.54 -33.09
CA PRO A 655 0.67 12.92 -33.71
C PRO A 655 0.77 13.13 -35.24
N ASN A 656 1.98 13.15 -35.80
CA ASN A 656 2.23 13.28 -37.25
C ASN A 656 2.56 11.94 -37.94
N ASP A 657 2.65 10.84 -37.19
CA ASP A 657 2.80 9.50 -37.76
C ASP A 657 1.42 8.88 -38.05
N GLU A 658 1.13 8.68 -39.33
CA GLU A 658 -0.15 8.14 -39.79
C GLU A 658 -0.45 6.72 -39.26
N TYR A 659 0.57 5.86 -39.13
CA TYR A 659 0.38 4.50 -38.60
C TYR A 659 0.01 4.55 -37.11
N GLN A 660 0.71 5.39 -36.35
CA GLN A 660 0.43 5.58 -34.92
C GLN A 660 -0.99 6.14 -34.73
N MET A 661 -1.38 7.18 -35.49
CA MET A 661 -2.73 7.74 -35.39
C MET A 661 -3.82 6.77 -35.83
N ARG A 662 -3.59 5.93 -36.85
CA ARG A 662 -4.52 4.86 -37.24
C ARG A 662 -4.74 3.81 -36.14
N LYS A 663 -3.71 3.49 -35.34
CA LYS A 663 -3.87 2.63 -34.16
C LYS A 663 -4.67 3.35 -33.06
N LEU A 664 -4.41 4.64 -32.83
CA LEU A 664 -5.15 5.43 -31.82
C LEU A 664 -6.61 5.69 -32.18
N LEU A 665 -7.02 5.66 -33.45
CA LEU A 665 -8.45 5.70 -33.83
C LEU A 665 -9.26 4.55 -33.20
N TRP A 666 -8.69 3.34 -33.15
CA TRP A 666 -9.33 2.23 -32.46
C TRP A 666 -9.30 2.45 -30.95
N SER A 667 -8.16 2.90 -30.42
CA SER A 667 -7.98 3.10 -28.98
C SER A 667 -8.88 4.19 -28.39
N ALA A 668 -9.16 5.26 -29.15
CA ALA A 668 -10.05 6.35 -28.73
C ALA A 668 -11.50 5.91 -28.46
N VAL A 669 -11.96 4.82 -29.09
CA VAL A 669 -13.35 4.36 -29.01
C VAL A 669 -13.51 3.05 -28.23
N ASN A 670 -12.54 2.14 -28.35
CA ASN A 670 -12.70 0.75 -27.88
C ASN A 670 -11.89 0.44 -26.61
N GLU A 671 -11.10 1.37 -26.08
CA GLU A 671 -10.32 1.10 -24.87
C GLU A 671 -11.19 1.05 -23.60
N PRO A 672 -11.10 -0.04 -22.81
CA PRO A 672 -11.73 -0.12 -21.50
C PRO A 672 -11.32 0.97 -20.51
N SER A 673 -10.15 1.58 -20.72
CA SER A 673 -9.63 2.65 -19.87
C SER A 673 -9.84 4.02 -20.52
N ASP A 674 -10.65 4.83 -19.85
CA ASP A 674 -10.96 6.21 -20.23
C ASP A 674 -9.73 7.10 -20.26
N ALA A 675 -8.72 6.83 -19.42
CA ALA A 675 -7.45 7.53 -19.49
C ALA A 675 -6.76 7.27 -20.84
N VAL A 676 -6.86 6.05 -21.37
CA VAL A 676 -6.31 5.67 -22.68
C VAL A 676 -7.19 6.20 -23.82
N ARG A 677 -8.53 6.18 -23.71
CA ARG A 677 -9.43 6.83 -24.69
C ARG A 677 -9.15 8.33 -24.79
N ALA A 678 -9.19 9.05 -23.66
CA ALA A 678 -8.92 10.48 -23.60
C ALA A 678 -7.52 10.84 -24.09
N ALA A 679 -6.47 10.07 -23.71
CA ALA A 679 -5.12 10.29 -24.22
C ALA A 679 -5.03 10.05 -25.74
N SER A 680 -5.81 9.11 -26.28
CA SER A 680 -5.89 8.85 -27.73
C SER A 680 -6.57 10.01 -28.44
N ASP A 681 -7.72 10.49 -27.94
CA ASP A 681 -8.42 11.66 -28.46
C ASP A 681 -7.53 12.91 -28.46
N ILE A 682 -6.89 13.23 -27.33
CA ILE A 682 -5.98 14.39 -27.20
C ILE A 682 -4.83 14.29 -28.21
N LYS A 683 -4.29 13.08 -28.43
CA LYS A 683 -3.23 12.87 -29.42
C LYS A 683 -3.72 13.02 -30.86
N LEU A 684 -4.91 12.51 -31.18
CA LEU A 684 -5.58 12.67 -32.47
C LEU A 684 -5.88 14.15 -32.76
N ILE A 685 -6.35 14.92 -31.76
CA ILE A 685 -6.57 16.38 -31.82
C ILE A 685 -5.26 17.13 -32.09
N SER A 686 -4.14 16.65 -31.54
CA SER A 686 -2.79 17.22 -31.76
C SER A 686 -2.22 16.94 -33.16
N SER A 687 -2.89 16.15 -34.01
CA SER A 687 -2.38 15.78 -35.34
C SER A 687 -2.41 16.93 -36.34
N THR A 688 -1.39 17.05 -37.20
CA THR A 688 -1.45 17.97 -38.35
C THR A 688 -2.49 17.53 -39.40
N ASN A 689 -2.88 16.26 -39.44
CA ASN A 689 -3.92 15.76 -40.34
C ASN A 689 -5.34 16.13 -39.84
N PRO A 690 -6.14 16.91 -40.60
CA PRO A 690 -7.48 17.31 -40.19
C PRO A 690 -8.45 16.14 -39.94
N GLN A 691 -8.25 14.99 -40.61
CA GLN A 691 -9.10 13.81 -40.42
C GLN A 691 -8.92 13.23 -39.01
N PHE A 692 -7.68 13.05 -38.56
CA PHE A 692 -7.41 12.58 -37.21
C PHE A 692 -7.91 13.57 -36.15
N ARG A 693 -7.72 14.89 -36.35
CA ARG A 693 -8.30 15.90 -35.45
C ARG A 693 -9.82 15.79 -35.33
N THR A 694 -10.50 15.61 -36.46
CA THR A 694 -11.97 15.48 -36.52
C THR A 694 -12.45 14.24 -35.76
N GLU A 695 -11.70 13.13 -35.83
CA GLU A 695 -11.99 11.93 -35.06
C GLU A 695 -11.75 12.15 -33.55
N GLY A 696 -10.61 12.72 -33.15
CA GLY A 696 -10.31 12.98 -31.74
C GLY A 696 -11.27 13.98 -31.06
N TYR A 697 -11.82 14.96 -31.78
CA TYR A 697 -12.88 15.82 -31.25
C TYR A 697 -14.17 15.06 -30.92
N LYS A 698 -14.35 13.79 -31.33
CA LYS A 698 -15.48 12.97 -30.88
C LYS A 698 -15.37 12.63 -29.39
N GLY A 699 -14.18 12.68 -28.79
CA GLY A 699 -13.96 12.50 -27.35
C GLY A 699 -14.78 13.42 -26.45
N VAL A 700 -15.17 14.63 -26.91
CA VAL A 700 -16.10 15.51 -26.17
C VAL A 700 -17.56 15.02 -26.18
N ARG A 701 -17.82 13.86 -26.79
CA ARG A 701 -19.08 13.12 -26.82
C ARG A 701 -18.91 11.64 -26.46
N ASP A 702 -17.75 11.22 -25.93
CA ASP A 702 -17.55 9.88 -25.37
C ASP A 702 -18.64 9.57 -24.33
N ASP A 703 -19.11 8.32 -24.24
CA ASP A 703 -20.19 7.95 -23.32
C ASP A 703 -19.84 8.25 -21.86
N SER A 704 -18.56 8.12 -21.51
CA SER A 704 -18.03 8.49 -20.20
C SER A 704 -17.90 9.99 -20.02
N ARG A 705 -18.49 10.46 -18.92
CA ARG A 705 -18.34 11.83 -18.46
C ARG A 705 -16.87 12.21 -18.24
N THR A 706 -16.03 11.28 -17.78
CA THR A 706 -14.63 11.60 -17.43
C THR A 706 -13.77 11.75 -18.68
N THR A 707 -13.94 10.91 -19.72
CA THR A 707 -13.27 11.13 -21.01
C THR A 707 -13.63 12.50 -21.57
N ARG A 708 -14.92 12.85 -21.58
CA ARG A 708 -15.38 14.20 -22.00
C ARG A 708 -14.71 15.32 -21.19
N LEU A 709 -14.63 15.18 -19.87
CA LEU A 709 -13.96 16.15 -18.99
C LEU A 709 -12.46 16.26 -19.27
N ILE A 710 -11.72 15.16 -19.33
CA ILE A 710 -10.26 15.15 -19.56
C ILE A 710 -9.92 15.78 -20.92
N VAL A 711 -10.69 15.45 -21.97
CA VAL A 711 -10.51 16.06 -23.29
C VAL A 711 -10.76 17.57 -23.22
N LEU A 712 -11.88 18.02 -22.63
CA LEU A 712 -12.20 19.45 -22.51
C LEU A 712 -11.20 20.24 -21.65
N GLU A 713 -10.69 19.64 -20.57
CA GLU A 713 -9.62 20.22 -19.74
C GLU A 713 -8.32 20.35 -20.54
N SER A 714 -8.00 19.38 -21.40
CA SER A 714 -6.87 19.48 -22.33
C SER A 714 -7.07 20.58 -23.39
N LEU A 715 -8.29 20.73 -23.93
CA LEU A 715 -8.64 21.80 -24.88
C LEU A 715 -8.52 23.20 -24.25
N ALA A 716 -8.85 23.33 -22.97
CA ALA A 716 -8.72 24.57 -22.21
C ALA A 716 -7.26 24.87 -21.80
N ALA A 717 -6.45 23.84 -21.56
CA ALA A 717 -5.03 23.97 -21.25
C ALA A 717 -4.17 24.34 -22.48
N HIS A 718 -4.64 24.01 -23.69
CA HIS A 718 -3.97 24.29 -24.97
C HIS A 718 -4.93 25.01 -25.93
N PRO A 719 -5.32 26.27 -25.68
CA PRO A 719 -6.38 26.92 -26.44
C PRO A 719 -6.01 27.13 -27.92
N ASP A 720 -6.90 26.66 -28.80
CA ASP A 720 -6.88 26.86 -30.26
C ASP A 720 -8.33 27.11 -30.72
N GLU A 721 -8.57 28.08 -31.60
CA GLU A 721 -9.89 28.37 -32.17
C GLU A 721 -10.48 27.16 -32.94
N ALA A 722 -9.66 26.20 -33.39
CA ALA A 722 -10.10 24.91 -33.91
C ALA A 722 -10.94 24.11 -32.89
N HIS A 723 -10.79 24.35 -31.58
CA HIS A 723 -11.55 23.70 -30.51
C HIS A 723 -13.01 24.16 -30.47
N ARG A 724 -13.35 25.33 -31.02
CA ARG A 724 -14.66 25.98 -30.90
C ARG A 724 -15.83 25.05 -31.26
N ALA A 725 -15.72 24.28 -32.34
CA ALA A 725 -16.78 23.35 -32.75
C ALA A 725 -17.03 22.22 -31.73
N ALA A 726 -15.98 21.72 -31.06
CA ALA A 726 -16.08 20.72 -30.01
C ALA A 726 -16.70 21.31 -28.73
N LEU A 727 -16.30 22.54 -28.36
CA LEU A 727 -16.85 23.27 -27.21
C LEU A 727 -18.35 23.55 -27.36
N ARG A 728 -18.81 23.94 -28.55
CA ARG A 728 -20.24 24.11 -28.88
C ARG A 728 -21.06 22.83 -28.73
N LEU A 729 -20.47 21.65 -28.93
CA LEU A 729 -21.14 20.37 -28.68
C LEU A 729 -21.17 20.05 -27.18
N ALA A 730 -20.06 20.29 -26.48
CA ALA A 730 -19.92 19.96 -25.05
C ALA A 730 -20.74 20.87 -24.12
N VAL A 731 -20.99 22.13 -24.51
CA VAL A 731 -21.84 23.05 -23.72
C VAL A 731 -23.32 22.62 -23.69
N THR A 732 -23.75 21.71 -24.56
CA THR A 732 -25.08 21.08 -24.53
C THR A 732 -25.12 19.73 -23.81
N ASP A 733 -24.04 19.30 -23.15
CA ASP A 733 -23.98 17.99 -22.49
C ASP A 733 -25.00 17.85 -21.35
N ARG A 734 -25.48 16.62 -21.11
CA ARG A 734 -26.35 16.28 -19.98
C ARG A 734 -25.74 16.61 -18.61
N SER A 735 -24.42 16.50 -18.46
CA SER A 735 -23.69 16.78 -17.22
C SER A 735 -23.33 18.26 -17.09
N ALA A 736 -23.75 18.87 -15.98
CA ALA A 736 -23.38 20.23 -15.63
C ALA A 736 -21.86 20.43 -15.40
N GLU A 737 -21.13 19.35 -15.08
CA GLU A 737 -19.67 19.38 -14.96
C GLU A 737 -19.02 19.54 -16.35
N VAL A 738 -19.54 18.81 -17.36
CA VAL A 738 -19.08 18.87 -18.75
C VAL A 738 -19.43 20.22 -19.39
N ARG A 739 -20.66 20.73 -19.16
CA ARG A 739 -21.04 22.09 -19.61
C ARG A 739 -20.14 23.16 -19.01
N ALA A 740 -19.81 23.06 -17.71
CA ALA A 740 -18.89 23.97 -17.05
C ALA A 740 -17.45 23.86 -17.61
N ALA A 741 -16.98 22.65 -17.93
CA ALA A 741 -15.68 22.47 -18.58
C ALA A 741 -15.64 23.06 -20.00
N ALA A 742 -16.71 22.91 -20.79
CA ALA A 742 -16.83 23.54 -22.10
C ALA A 742 -16.78 25.08 -22.02
N LEU A 743 -17.45 25.67 -21.03
CA LEU A 743 -17.39 27.12 -20.76
C LEU A 743 -15.98 27.59 -20.37
N ARG A 744 -15.23 26.81 -19.58
CA ARG A 744 -13.80 27.11 -19.31
C ARG A 744 -12.95 27.01 -20.57
N GLY A 745 -13.25 26.05 -21.45
CA GLY A 745 -12.62 25.95 -22.78
C GLY A 745 -12.85 27.20 -23.61
N PHE A 746 -14.10 27.68 -23.71
CA PHE A 746 -14.40 28.97 -24.35
C PHE A 746 -13.68 30.14 -23.68
N ALA A 747 -13.64 30.17 -22.33
CA ALA A 747 -12.97 31.22 -21.58
C ALA A 747 -11.45 31.27 -21.79
N ALA A 748 -10.84 30.15 -22.21
CA ALA A 748 -9.43 30.04 -22.58
C ALA A 748 -9.15 30.41 -24.04
N LEU A 749 -10.15 30.40 -24.94
CA LEU A 749 -10.00 30.88 -26.32
C LEU A 749 -9.80 32.40 -26.35
N GLU A 750 -9.03 32.88 -27.33
CA GLU A 750 -8.74 34.32 -27.52
C GLU A 750 -10.01 35.15 -27.67
N LYS A 751 -11.01 34.64 -28.40
CA LYS A 751 -12.26 35.36 -28.71
C LYS A 751 -13.43 35.05 -27.76
N GLY A 752 -13.20 34.23 -26.73
CA GLY A 752 -14.29 33.79 -25.85
C GLY A 752 -15.37 32.97 -26.57
N ALA A 753 -16.60 33.01 -26.05
CA ALA A 753 -17.79 32.45 -26.69
C ALA A 753 -18.67 33.55 -27.28
N GLU A 754 -19.30 33.27 -28.44
CA GLU A 754 -20.39 34.11 -28.95
C GLU A 754 -21.68 33.87 -28.14
N PRO A 755 -22.59 34.86 -27.98
CA PRO A 755 -23.80 34.71 -27.17
C PRO A 755 -24.68 33.51 -27.57
N ASP A 756 -24.84 33.27 -28.87
CA ASP A 756 -25.64 32.15 -29.40
C ASP A 756 -24.98 30.78 -29.14
N GLU A 757 -23.67 30.71 -28.93
CA GLU A 757 -22.94 29.46 -28.67
C GLU A 757 -23.18 28.92 -27.25
N ILE A 758 -23.59 29.79 -26.32
CA ILE A 758 -23.81 29.45 -24.90
C ILE A 758 -25.25 29.72 -24.43
N ALA A 759 -26.17 30.08 -25.34
CA ALA A 759 -27.54 30.46 -25.00
C ALA A 759 -28.26 29.39 -24.15
N ASN A 760 -27.95 28.10 -24.36
CA ASN A 760 -28.55 26.98 -23.63
C ASN A 760 -28.11 26.85 -22.16
N VAL A 761 -27.07 27.56 -21.72
CA VAL A 761 -26.58 27.56 -20.33
C VAL A 761 -26.81 28.87 -19.59
N LEU A 762 -27.27 29.94 -20.25
CA LEU A 762 -27.54 31.24 -19.60
C LEU A 762 -28.59 31.18 -18.47
N ASP A 763 -29.47 30.18 -18.50
CA ASP A 763 -30.47 29.90 -17.47
C ASP A 763 -30.14 28.64 -16.62
N ASP A 764 -28.90 28.14 -16.70
CA ASP A 764 -28.47 26.96 -15.96
C ASP A 764 -28.47 27.21 -14.44
N ARG A 765 -29.09 26.30 -13.70
CA ARG A 765 -29.24 26.37 -12.24
C ARG A 765 -28.10 25.71 -11.48
N HIS A 766 -27.22 24.97 -12.17
CA HIS A 766 -26.16 24.23 -11.49
C HIS A 766 -24.97 25.15 -11.15
N PRO A 767 -24.53 25.22 -9.87
CA PRO A 767 -23.50 26.16 -9.43
C PRO A 767 -22.18 26.11 -10.21
N SER A 768 -21.76 24.92 -10.67
CA SER A 768 -20.52 24.79 -11.48
C SER A 768 -20.60 25.52 -12.83
N VAL A 769 -21.78 25.54 -13.46
CA VAL A 769 -22.02 26.19 -14.75
C VAL A 769 -22.12 27.69 -14.54
N GLN A 770 -22.81 28.11 -13.48
CA GLN A 770 -22.91 29.51 -13.08
C GLN A 770 -21.52 30.11 -12.79
N LEU A 771 -20.68 29.41 -12.02
CA LEU A 771 -19.29 29.83 -11.77
C LEU A 771 -18.46 29.94 -13.07
N ALA A 772 -18.61 29.00 -13.99
CA ALA A 772 -17.90 29.03 -15.28
C ALA A 772 -18.38 30.16 -16.20
N LEU A 773 -19.69 30.46 -16.21
CA LEU A 773 -20.25 31.63 -16.91
C LEU A 773 -19.74 32.95 -16.32
N ILE A 774 -19.65 33.06 -14.99
CA ILE A 774 -19.11 34.24 -14.31
C ILE A 774 -17.64 34.44 -14.68
N ASP A 775 -16.82 33.38 -14.70
CA ASP A 775 -15.41 33.45 -15.12
C ASP A 775 -15.25 33.84 -16.60
N LEU A 776 -16.02 33.21 -17.49
CA LEU A 776 -16.09 33.56 -18.92
C LEU A 776 -16.45 35.04 -19.12
N ALA A 777 -17.47 35.52 -18.42
CA ALA A 777 -17.94 36.89 -18.52
C ALA A 777 -16.95 37.92 -17.97
N LYS A 778 -16.26 37.61 -16.87
CA LYS A 778 -15.19 38.45 -16.31
C LYS A 778 -14.01 38.58 -17.27
N ARG A 779 -13.59 37.49 -17.92
CA ARG A 779 -12.43 37.48 -18.83
C ARG A 779 -12.69 38.18 -20.16
N HIS A 780 -13.88 37.97 -20.74
CA HIS A 780 -14.21 38.44 -22.09
C HIS A 780 -15.18 39.64 -22.12
N GLY A 781 -15.45 40.26 -20.97
CA GLY A 781 -16.33 41.44 -20.87
C GLY A 781 -17.79 41.17 -21.27
N MET A 782 -18.22 39.92 -21.25
CA MET A 782 -19.54 39.51 -21.73
C MET A 782 -20.65 40.06 -20.82
N LYS A 783 -21.64 40.71 -21.42
CA LYS A 783 -22.82 41.20 -20.70
C LYS A 783 -23.81 40.07 -20.43
N LEU A 784 -23.91 39.64 -19.18
CA LEU A 784 -24.97 38.73 -18.72
C LEU A 784 -26.30 39.48 -18.60
N SER A 785 -27.41 38.81 -18.95
CA SER A 785 -28.77 39.37 -18.81
C SER A 785 -29.17 39.53 -17.34
N ASP A 786 -30.11 40.42 -17.05
CA ASP A 786 -30.59 40.61 -15.67
C ASP A 786 -31.36 39.38 -15.15
N ALA A 787 -31.97 38.59 -16.05
CA ALA A 787 -32.54 37.28 -15.71
C ALA A 787 -31.46 36.28 -15.27
N THR A 788 -30.38 36.17 -16.03
CA THR A 788 -29.20 35.34 -15.69
C THR A 788 -28.57 35.77 -14.38
N LYS A 789 -28.36 37.09 -14.17
CA LYS A 789 -27.85 37.64 -12.90
C LYS A 789 -28.79 37.33 -11.72
N GLY A 790 -30.11 37.44 -11.94
CA GLY A 790 -31.13 37.10 -10.94
C GLY A 790 -31.08 35.62 -10.52
N LEU A 791 -30.96 34.72 -11.50
CA LEU A 791 -30.76 33.28 -11.25
C LEU A 791 -29.50 33.03 -10.41
N MET A 792 -28.37 33.63 -10.77
CA MET A 792 -27.11 33.51 -10.03
C MET A 792 -27.19 34.09 -8.61
N ALA A 793 -27.87 35.23 -8.42
CA ALA A 793 -28.10 35.81 -7.10
C ALA A 793 -28.99 34.92 -6.20
N SER A 794 -29.91 34.16 -6.81
CA SER A 794 -30.77 33.17 -6.13
C SER A 794 -30.13 31.80 -5.92
N SER A 795 -28.87 31.59 -6.37
CA SER A 795 -28.19 30.30 -6.30
C SER A 795 -28.05 29.81 -4.85
N PRO A 796 -28.18 28.50 -4.56
CA PRO A 796 -27.96 27.97 -3.21
C PRO A 796 -26.47 27.93 -2.81
N ASP A 797 -25.54 28.13 -3.76
CA ASP A 797 -24.10 28.08 -3.50
C ASP A 797 -23.54 29.48 -3.22
N GLU A 798 -23.05 29.70 -1.99
CA GLU A 798 -22.45 30.98 -1.57
C GLU A 798 -21.24 31.39 -2.43
N ARG A 799 -20.55 30.43 -3.08
CA ARG A 799 -19.45 30.76 -4.00
C ARG A 799 -19.94 31.46 -5.26
N VAL A 800 -21.14 31.13 -5.75
CA VAL A 800 -21.78 31.83 -6.87
C VAL A 800 -22.13 33.26 -6.45
N LYS A 801 -22.78 33.42 -5.29
CA LYS A 801 -23.13 34.74 -4.75
C LYS A 801 -21.91 35.61 -4.46
N ALA A 802 -20.81 35.01 -4.01
CA ALA A 802 -19.53 35.69 -3.84
C ALA A 802 -18.94 36.12 -5.18
N ALA A 803 -18.81 35.20 -6.14
CA ALA A 803 -18.26 35.49 -7.47
C ALA A 803 -19.06 36.54 -8.25
N MET A 804 -20.37 36.65 -7.99
CA MET A 804 -21.25 37.70 -8.51
C MET A 804 -20.91 39.12 -8.03
N LYS A 805 -20.26 39.28 -6.86
CA LYS A 805 -19.90 40.61 -6.33
C LYS A 805 -18.76 41.27 -7.09
N ASP A 806 -17.86 40.47 -7.66
CA ASP A 806 -16.72 40.96 -8.46
C ASP A 806 -16.98 40.88 -9.97
N LEU A 807 -18.22 40.65 -10.39
CA LEU A 807 -18.60 40.85 -11.80
C LEU A 807 -18.53 42.36 -12.10
N PRO A 808 -17.89 42.79 -13.20
CA PRO A 808 -17.77 44.21 -13.50
C PRO A 808 -19.15 44.87 -13.52
N ALA A 809 -19.33 45.90 -12.68
CA ALA A 809 -20.49 46.77 -12.71
C ALA A 809 -20.54 47.42 -14.10
N THR A 810 -21.49 46.98 -14.92
CA THR A 810 -21.60 47.44 -16.31
C THR A 810 -22.06 48.88 -16.36
N ASP A 811 -21.10 49.80 -16.36
CA ASP A 811 -21.31 51.16 -16.80
C ASP A 811 -20.12 51.62 -17.66
N LEU A 812 -20.38 51.72 -18.96
CA LEU A 812 -19.88 52.78 -19.85
C LEU A 812 -20.46 52.54 -21.25
N ASN A 813 -21.35 53.43 -21.66
CA ASN A 813 -21.66 53.63 -23.07
C ASN A 813 -20.42 54.21 -23.76
N ARG A 814 -19.86 53.50 -24.73
CA ARG A 814 -19.12 54.04 -25.88
C ARG A 814 -18.98 53.00 -26.98
#